data_AF-A0A3L8DQ94-F1
#
_entry.id   AF-A0A3L8DQ94-F1
#
_cell.length_a   1.000
_cell.length_b   1.000
_cell.length_c   1.000
_cell.angle_alpha   90.00
_cell.angle_beta   90.00
_cell.angle_gamma   90.00
#
_symmetry.space_group_name_H-M   'P 1'
#
loop_
_entity.id
_entity.type
_entity.pdbx_description
1 polymer ?
#
loop_
_entity_poly.entity_id
_entity_poly.type
_entity_poly.pdbx_seq_one_letter_code
_entity_poly.pdbx_strand_id
1 'polypeptide(L)'
;MRAILGSYYSTMDRPVVTVKQGKLQGVLEENVLDGSHYFAFKGIPFAAPPVGKLRFQDPKPPAAWDGIRDASENGNISLQIDLLTKTVIGDEDCLYLNVYVPHSIYGTTRIPVMVWVHGGGNLLGSGSDINQQPDYLLAKEVIVVLITYRLGALGFLKLGHETACGNQGLKDQIAALKWLRENIQVFGGDPENITVFGNSSGAVCVHLLMLSPLSKGLFHKAILQSTISTCISSIKETQQEVIPFKLASLLGIDSKDSEEIVEFLRKIPADQIVNAQWQFIPLKERYGMNLPFTPVVDSDVKIPLFPRPLYQLLNDDNDIPIIVGNTSHEYIFHLDSIEPDPSEKTLKMLYEDLPNHVRQVRSLQDPVKIVQLTERIKQWYFNGKPCTKNSVSSIIQCMSDIYLNIPIIEFVNSRRKRKEAVTYFYKFSYVGNQTTTKQIMLGNKVIMYGAAHGDEISHLFYTPQSVNDPQPPAIGTKDRKVVEAITSMWTNFAKTGNPTSVIDQNVTTTWLPATADALNYLEINDALQCATITDYTNIFQEDSDDYHLNKLEICVRDEVITKPPGRRIEIMTIERNDIRMRAMSDSYYYSTMNQPVVTVKQGKLQGVLQKNVLGSHYFAFKGIPFAAPPVGKLRFQDPEPPASWDGIRDASENGNVCSQLELLTKTVIGDEDCLYLNVYVPHSIYGTTRNPVMVWIHGGAFLIGSGSDINQRLDYLLAKEVIAVSINYRLGAFGFLKLGHEAASGNQGLKDQIVALKWVKENIQIFGGDPENITVFGSSSGAACVHLLMLSPLSKGLFHKAILQSTISTCSWAIKETQQEVISFKLASVLGNDSKDPEEIIEFLRKIPADQIVKAQYRFLTRKDMYSFNLPLTPVIDSDVKKPLFPRPIHQLLNDDNDIPIIVGYTTHEYILYLDDFSEKNLKMLYEDLPNHVRKVRKLQDPVKTAQLMKRIKQWYFNGKPCTGNSVLFIIQCMDAIYLNIPVIEFINSRRKRKEAVTYFYKFSYVGNQTTTKQIMLGNKLAMIGAAHDDELSYLFYIPIYKVNDPKPPAIGTKDRKVLEALTSMWTNFAKTGNPTSVIDQNVTTTWLPATADALNYLEINDALQCAKITDYTNIFQESDYTERKEKGRKGKTNIRTIHGPKGRL
;
A
#
# COMPACT_ATOMS: atom_id res chain seq x y z
N MET A 1 -15.60 23.15 -15.97
CA MET A 1 -16.97 23.70 -15.85
C MET A 1 -17.20 24.60 -14.63
N ARG A 2 -16.15 25.00 -13.88
CA ARG A 2 -16.26 25.93 -12.72
C ARG A 2 -15.98 27.42 -13.03
N ALA A 3 -15.93 27.81 -14.31
CA ALA A 3 -15.48 29.14 -14.73
C ALA A 3 -16.57 30.01 -15.42
N ILE A 4 -17.86 29.65 -15.37
CA ILE A 4 -18.92 30.38 -16.12
C ILE A 4 -20.18 30.68 -15.26
N LEU A 5 -20.06 30.93 -13.95
CA LEU A 5 -21.19 31.43 -13.15
C LEU A 5 -20.76 32.55 -12.20
N GLY A 6 -20.08 33.56 -12.73
CA GLY A 6 -19.93 34.85 -12.07
C GLY A 6 -21.06 35.78 -12.50
N SER A 7 -22.13 35.88 -11.71
CA SER A 7 -22.99 37.06 -11.52
C SER A 7 -24.39 36.63 -11.06
N TYR A 8 -24.69 36.94 -9.79
CA TYR A 8 -25.98 37.19 -9.12
C TYR A 8 -25.89 36.67 -7.68
N TYR A 9 -25.07 37.34 -6.85
CA TYR A 9 -25.06 37.10 -5.41
C TYR A 9 -26.11 37.98 -4.76
N SER A 10 -27.07 37.35 -4.09
CA SER A 10 -27.98 38.05 -3.20
C SER A 10 -27.21 38.46 -1.94
N THR A 11 -27.70 39.46 -1.20
CA THR A 11 -27.13 39.81 0.12
C THR A 11 -27.23 38.70 1.15
N MET A 12 -27.96 37.60 0.88
CA MET A 12 -28.04 36.44 1.77
C MET A 12 -26.84 35.47 1.67
N ASP A 13 -26.04 35.53 0.59
CA ASP A 13 -24.97 34.54 0.33
C ASP A 13 -23.60 34.94 0.94
N ARG A 14 -23.48 36.17 1.46
CA ARG A 14 -22.26 36.74 2.04
C ARG A 14 -22.53 37.43 3.38
N PRO A 15 -22.67 36.67 4.49
CA PRO A 15 -23.00 37.25 5.79
C PRO A 15 -21.89 38.16 6.31
N VAL A 16 -22.27 39.21 7.04
CA VAL A 16 -21.32 40.12 7.70
C VAL A 16 -21.50 40.06 9.20
N VAL A 17 -20.42 39.82 9.94
CA VAL A 17 -20.39 39.88 11.41
C VAL A 17 -19.38 40.94 11.87
N THR A 18 -19.59 41.50 13.06
CA THR A 18 -18.68 42.49 13.65
C THR A 18 -17.99 41.87 14.85
N VAL A 19 -16.70 41.56 14.71
CA VAL A 19 -15.83 41.15 15.81
C VAL A 19 -15.15 42.38 16.41
N LYS A 20 -14.48 42.23 17.55
CA LYS A 20 -13.80 43.33 18.26
C LYS A 20 -12.77 44.07 17.40
N GLN A 21 -12.12 43.37 16.47
CA GLN A 21 -11.10 43.94 15.58
C GLN A 21 -11.68 44.64 14.34
N GLY A 22 -12.94 44.38 13.97
CA GLY A 22 -13.55 44.93 12.76
C GLY A 22 -14.66 44.06 12.17
N LYS A 23 -15.14 44.42 10.98
CA LYS A 23 -16.18 43.65 10.28
C LYS A 23 -15.56 42.56 9.43
N LEU A 24 -16.18 41.38 9.41
CA LEU A 24 -15.82 40.21 8.61
C LEU A 24 -16.96 39.88 7.66
N GLN A 25 -16.65 39.59 6.40
CA GLN A 25 -17.61 39.06 5.43
C GLN A 25 -17.29 37.61 5.11
N GLY A 26 -18.18 36.70 5.48
CA GLY A 26 -18.06 35.28 5.19
C GLY A 26 -18.64 34.90 3.83
N VAL A 27 -18.74 33.59 3.61
CA VAL A 27 -19.28 32.96 2.40
C VAL A 27 -20.20 31.80 2.77
N LEU A 28 -21.26 31.61 1.99
CA LEU A 28 -22.12 30.43 2.05
C LEU A 28 -21.48 29.26 1.29
N GLU A 29 -21.35 28.11 1.95
CA GLU A 29 -20.82 26.86 1.38
C GLU A 29 -21.83 25.72 1.57
N GLU A 30 -21.72 24.71 0.71
CA GLU A 30 -22.57 23.50 0.74
C GLU A 30 -21.84 22.38 1.50
N ASN A 31 -22.55 21.72 2.40
CA ASN A 31 -22.11 20.57 3.17
C ASN A 31 -22.09 19.33 2.28
N VAL A 32 -20.92 18.74 2.09
CA VAL A 32 -20.78 17.58 1.21
C VAL A 32 -21.54 16.34 1.71
N LEU A 33 -21.78 16.22 3.02
CA LEU A 33 -22.34 15.02 3.63
C LEU A 33 -23.84 14.84 3.31
N ASP A 34 -24.59 15.94 3.24
CA ASP A 34 -26.06 15.93 3.14
C ASP A 34 -26.65 17.05 2.26
N GLY A 35 -25.84 17.93 1.68
CA GLY A 35 -26.28 19.05 0.84
C GLY A 35 -26.89 20.23 1.64
N SER A 36 -26.85 20.19 2.97
CA SER A 36 -27.17 21.36 3.79
C SER A 36 -26.17 22.50 3.55
N HIS A 37 -26.44 23.70 4.03
CA HIS A 37 -25.52 24.83 3.83
C HIS A 37 -24.94 25.29 5.17
N TYR A 38 -23.77 25.90 5.13
CA TYR A 38 -23.14 26.56 6.27
C TYR A 38 -22.45 27.85 5.85
N PHE A 39 -22.28 28.77 6.80
CA PHE A 39 -21.48 29.97 6.61
C PHE A 39 -20.06 29.73 7.10
N ALA A 40 -19.09 30.05 6.26
CA ALA A 40 -17.67 29.97 6.59
C ALA A 40 -17.06 31.38 6.69
N PHE A 41 -16.29 31.59 7.76
CA PHE A 41 -15.49 32.78 7.98
C PHE A 41 -14.04 32.33 8.19
N LYS A 42 -13.22 32.47 7.17
CA LYS A 42 -11.88 31.89 7.07
C LYS A 42 -10.79 32.98 7.14
N GLY A 43 -9.59 32.61 7.58
CA GLY A 43 -8.44 33.51 7.61
C GLY A 43 -8.57 34.66 8.62
N ILE A 44 -9.23 34.42 9.76
CA ILE A 44 -9.44 35.43 10.80
C ILE A 44 -8.20 35.51 11.69
N PRO A 45 -7.48 36.65 11.76
CA PRO A 45 -6.32 36.76 12.63
C PRO A 45 -6.75 36.85 14.09
N PHE A 46 -6.25 35.92 14.91
CA PHE A 46 -6.45 35.97 16.36
C PHE A 46 -5.24 36.56 17.12
N ALA A 47 -4.12 36.76 16.41
CA ALA A 47 -2.90 37.38 16.91
C ALA A 47 -2.18 38.16 15.80
N ALA A 48 -1.25 39.03 16.17
CA ALA A 48 -0.37 39.72 15.22
C ALA A 48 0.57 38.72 14.53
N PRO A 49 0.93 38.92 13.25
CA PRO A 49 1.86 38.07 12.53
C PRO A 49 3.20 37.94 13.30
N PRO A 50 3.66 36.72 13.63
CA PRO A 50 4.86 36.50 14.45
C PRO A 50 6.16 36.63 13.63
N VAL A 51 6.25 37.67 12.80
CA VAL A 51 7.37 37.93 11.87
C VAL A 51 8.36 38.95 12.44
N GLY A 52 9.58 38.96 11.90
CA GLY A 52 10.62 39.93 12.25
C GLY A 52 10.92 39.92 13.75
N LYS A 53 10.68 41.06 14.44
CA LYS A 53 10.92 41.17 15.89
C LYS A 53 9.98 40.29 16.73
N LEU A 54 8.81 39.94 16.21
CA LEU A 54 7.84 39.08 16.90
C LEU A 54 8.16 37.58 16.75
N ARG A 55 9.12 37.20 15.89
CA ARG A 55 9.57 35.81 15.80
C ARG A 55 10.07 35.34 17.17
N PHE A 56 9.62 34.14 17.55
CA PHE A 56 9.81 33.47 18.85
C PHE A 56 9.12 34.14 20.07
N GLN A 57 8.56 35.33 19.93
CA GLN A 57 7.85 35.98 21.05
C GLN A 57 6.47 35.36 21.30
N ASP A 58 5.94 35.57 22.51
CA ASP A 58 4.55 35.31 22.82
C ASP A 58 3.62 36.08 21.86
N PRO A 59 2.48 35.48 21.45
CA PRO A 59 1.56 36.11 20.53
C PRO A 59 1.06 37.44 21.07
N LYS A 60 1.02 38.46 20.20
CA LYS A 60 0.45 39.77 20.52
C LYS A 60 -0.96 39.88 19.95
N PRO A 61 -1.84 40.71 20.54
CA PRO A 61 -3.16 40.94 19.98
C PRO A 61 -3.10 41.40 18.51
N PRO A 62 -4.05 40.97 17.66
CA PRO A 62 -4.10 41.38 16.26
C PRO A 62 -4.48 42.86 16.15
N ALA A 63 -3.99 43.53 15.10
CA ALA A 63 -4.42 44.89 14.80
C ALA A 63 -5.90 44.92 14.40
N ALA A 64 -6.59 45.99 14.80
CA ALA A 64 -7.91 46.29 14.25
C ALA A 64 -7.79 46.73 12.79
N TRP A 65 -8.87 46.58 12.01
CA TRP A 65 -8.95 47.03 10.62
C TRP A 65 -10.20 47.86 10.37
N ASP A 66 -10.07 48.81 9.45
CA ASP A 66 -11.19 49.62 8.97
C ASP A 66 -11.92 48.91 7.81
N GLY A 67 -13.22 49.17 7.67
CA GLY A 67 -14.04 48.59 6.62
C GLY A 67 -14.45 47.14 6.89
N ILE A 68 -14.69 46.39 5.82
CA ILE A 68 -15.11 44.98 5.85
C ILE A 68 -13.96 44.14 5.29
N ARG A 69 -13.44 43.20 6.10
CA ARG A 69 -12.43 42.23 5.68
C ARG A 69 -13.12 41.02 5.05
N ASP A 70 -12.66 40.63 3.88
CA ASP A 70 -13.09 39.39 3.22
C ASP A 70 -12.53 38.19 3.99
N ALA A 71 -13.42 37.31 4.44
CA ALA A 71 -13.13 36.11 5.21
C ALA A 71 -13.65 34.86 4.45
N SER A 72 -13.55 34.85 3.12
CA SER A 72 -13.95 33.71 2.29
C SER A 72 -12.82 32.70 2.04
N GLU A 73 -11.56 33.08 2.26
CA GLU A 73 -10.39 32.24 2.00
C GLU A 73 -9.59 31.90 3.27
N ASN A 74 -8.93 30.74 3.26
CA ASN A 74 -8.05 30.33 4.35
C ASN A 74 -6.87 31.30 4.54
N GLY A 75 -6.49 31.54 5.79
CA GLY A 75 -5.20 32.16 6.10
C GLY A 75 -4.03 31.22 5.80
N ASN A 76 -2.81 31.75 5.83
CA ASN A 76 -1.63 30.90 5.62
C ASN A 76 -1.49 29.86 6.75
N ILE A 77 -0.91 28.71 6.39
CA ILE A 77 -0.52 27.67 7.35
C ILE A 77 0.88 27.97 7.91
N SER A 78 1.21 27.43 9.09
CA SER A 78 2.57 27.57 9.66
C SER A 78 3.60 26.91 8.76
N LEU A 79 4.80 27.50 8.68
CA LEU A 79 5.96 26.89 8.02
C LEU A 79 6.21 25.47 8.55
N GLN A 80 6.32 24.52 7.61
CA GLN A 80 6.47 23.09 7.88
C GLN A 80 7.02 22.37 6.64
N ILE A 81 7.45 21.11 6.80
CA ILE A 81 7.84 20.25 5.68
C ILE A 81 6.63 19.45 5.22
N ASP A 82 6.30 19.54 3.93
CA ASP A 82 5.28 18.70 3.30
C ASP A 82 5.75 17.24 3.23
N LEU A 83 4.95 16.32 3.75
CA LEU A 83 5.36 14.91 3.86
C LEU A 83 5.49 14.20 2.51
N LEU A 84 4.79 14.67 1.47
CA LEU A 84 4.77 14.04 0.14
C LEU A 84 5.90 14.57 -0.75
N THR A 85 6.03 15.89 -0.85
CA THR A 85 7.01 16.59 -1.70
C THR A 85 8.36 16.78 -1.02
N LYS A 86 8.42 16.67 0.31
CA LYS A 86 9.61 16.91 1.15
C LYS A 86 10.17 18.32 1.05
N THR A 87 9.35 19.30 0.64
CA THR A 87 9.72 20.71 0.57
C THR A 87 9.09 21.51 1.72
N VAL A 88 9.68 22.65 2.06
CA VAL A 88 9.08 23.58 3.01
C VAL A 88 7.89 24.31 2.36
N ILE A 89 6.78 24.36 3.07
CA ILE A 89 5.55 25.06 2.70
C ILE A 89 5.06 25.91 3.88
N GLY A 90 4.15 26.85 3.63
CA GLY A 90 3.56 27.71 4.64
C GLY A 90 4.26 29.07 4.79
N ASP A 91 3.86 29.81 5.82
CA ASP A 91 4.35 31.15 6.14
C ASP A 91 4.54 31.32 7.65
N GLU A 92 5.34 32.30 8.07
CA GLU A 92 5.42 32.71 9.48
C GLU A 92 4.17 33.49 9.91
N ASP A 93 3.58 34.27 9.00
CA ASP A 93 2.27 34.87 9.22
C ASP A 93 1.19 33.80 9.12
N CYS A 94 0.97 33.04 10.20
CA CYS A 94 0.10 31.87 10.21
C CYS A 94 -0.94 31.85 11.36
N LEU A 95 -1.03 32.90 12.18
CA LEU A 95 -1.87 32.93 13.38
C LEU A 95 -3.33 33.27 13.06
N TYR A 96 -3.95 32.36 12.32
CA TYR A 96 -5.32 32.45 11.81
C TYR A 96 -6.21 31.34 12.37
N LEU A 97 -7.50 31.63 12.48
CA LEU A 97 -8.55 30.65 12.72
C LEU A 97 -9.68 30.79 11.72
N ASN A 98 -10.45 29.71 11.58
CA ASN A 98 -11.63 29.63 10.74
C ASN A 98 -12.85 29.28 11.60
N VAL A 99 -13.99 29.94 11.37
CA VAL A 99 -15.27 29.71 12.08
C VAL A 99 -16.32 29.25 11.07
N TYR A 100 -16.97 28.13 11.37
CA TYR A 100 -18.00 27.53 10.53
C TYR A 100 -19.32 27.41 11.30
N VAL A 101 -20.40 27.95 10.72
CA VAL A 101 -21.71 28.04 11.35
C VAL A 101 -22.77 27.40 10.45
N PRO A 102 -23.44 26.30 10.86
CA PRO A 102 -24.52 25.72 10.07
C PRO A 102 -25.62 26.74 9.78
N HIS A 103 -26.11 26.77 8.54
CA HIS A 103 -27.11 27.76 8.12
C HIS A 103 -28.42 27.59 8.89
N SER A 104 -28.79 26.35 9.25
CA SER A 104 -30.02 26.02 9.99
C SER A 104 -30.12 26.68 11.36
N ILE A 105 -28.99 27.03 11.97
CA ILE A 105 -28.92 27.65 13.30
C ILE A 105 -28.37 29.08 13.25
N TYR A 106 -28.15 29.63 12.05
CA TYR A 106 -27.67 31.00 11.90
C TYR A 106 -28.68 32.00 12.48
N GLY A 107 -28.19 32.95 13.29
CA GLY A 107 -29.03 33.89 14.02
C GLY A 107 -29.59 33.37 15.35
N THR A 108 -29.40 32.09 15.67
CA THR A 108 -29.61 31.59 17.04
C THR A 108 -28.43 31.95 17.94
N THR A 109 -28.62 31.85 19.26
CA THR A 109 -27.58 32.20 20.25
C THR A 109 -27.33 31.04 21.19
N ARG A 110 -26.15 31.03 21.82
CA ARG A 110 -25.69 29.99 22.76
C ARG A 110 -25.54 28.61 22.12
N ILE A 111 -25.04 28.56 20.89
CA ILE A 111 -24.70 27.30 20.22
C ILE A 111 -23.38 26.75 20.78
N PRO A 112 -23.28 25.45 21.12
CA PRO A 112 -22.01 24.84 21.54
C PRO A 112 -20.91 24.99 20.49
N VAL A 113 -19.70 25.29 20.96
CA VAL A 113 -18.53 25.56 20.09
C VAL A 113 -17.52 24.44 20.24
N MET A 114 -17.11 23.83 19.13
CA MET A 114 -16.07 22.81 19.09
C MET A 114 -14.81 23.38 18.43
N VAL A 115 -13.70 23.39 19.17
CA VAL A 115 -12.42 23.99 18.75
C VAL A 115 -11.40 22.89 18.49
N TRP A 116 -11.01 22.73 17.23
CA TRP A 116 -10.07 21.73 16.78
C TRP A 116 -8.62 22.23 16.88
N VAL A 117 -7.80 21.48 17.62
CA VAL A 117 -6.34 21.64 17.67
C VAL A 117 -5.70 20.50 16.87
N HIS A 118 -5.16 20.83 15.71
CA HIS A 118 -4.61 19.83 14.80
C HIS A 118 -3.37 19.12 15.38
N GLY A 119 -3.21 17.85 15.01
CA GLY A 119 -2.02 17.03 15.29
C GLY A 119 -0.84 17.34 14.36
N GLY A 120 0.11 16.41 14.27
CA GLY A 120 1.31 16.53 13.41
C GLY A 120 2.64 16.66 14.16
N GLY A 121 2.74 16.11 15.38
CA GLY A 121 3.97 16.12 16.16
C GLY A 121 4.46 17.51 16.57
N ASN A 122 3.58 18.53 16.48
CA ASN A 122 3.93 19.96 16.58
C ASN A 122 4.92 20.45 15.50
N LEU A 123 5.07 19.72 14.39
CA LEU A 123 6.02 20.00 13.32
C LEU A 123 5.34 20.22 11.97
N LEU A 124 4.10 19.75 11.83
CA LEU A 124 3.24 19.90 10.65
C LEU A 124 1.76 19.98 11.08
N GLY A 125 0.87 20.24 10.12
CA GLY A 125 -0.56 20.40 10.28
C GLY A 125 -1.04 21.85 10.11
N SER A 126 -2.36 22.06 10.07
CA SER A 126 -2.96 23.40 9.96
C SER A 126 -4.42 23.40 10.39
N GLY A 127 -4.97 24.58 10.68
CA GLY A 127 -6.41 24.82 10.82
C GLY A 127 -7.12 25.07 9.49
N SER A 128 -6.51 24.75 8.35
CA SER A 128 -7.12 24.89 7.03
C SER A 128 -8.09 23.74 6.74
N ASP A 129 -9.23 24.05 6.13
CA ASP A 129 -10.20 23.05 5.69
C ASP A 129 -9.78 22.30 4.42
N ILE A 130 -8.60 22.60 3.85
CA ILE A 130 -8.10 21.89 2.65
C ILE A 130 -7.93 20.37 2.91
N ASN A 131 -7.55 19.99 4.13
CA ASN A 131 -7.28 18.59 4.50
C ASN A 131 -8.31 18.02 5.50
N GLN A 132 -9.00 18.86 6.25
CA GLN A 132 -9.92 18.49 7.34
C GLN A 132 -11.18 19.36 7.29
N GLN A 133 -12.05 19.09 6.32
CA GLN A 133 -13.31 19.82 6.17
C GLN A 133 -14.28 19.44 7.30
N PRO A 134 -14.87 20.42 8.02
CA PRO A 134 -15.70 20.19 9.20
C PRO A 134 -17.13 19.71 8.88
N ASP A 135 -17.45 19.45 7.62
CA ASP A 135 -18.76 19.08 7.09
C ASP A 135 -19.50 18.03 7.93
N TYR A 136 -18.80 16.98 8.37
CA TYR A 136 -19.45 15.89 9.12
C TYR A 136 -19.94 16.33 10.50
N LEU A 137 -19.22 17.24 11.15
CA LEU A 137 -19.61 17.83 12.44
C LEU A 137 -20.70 18.90 12.25
N LEU A 138 -20.63 19.69 11.18
CA LEU A 138 -21.59 20.76 10.90
C LEU A 138 -23.00 20.22 10.64
N ALA A 139 -23.13 18.99 10.14
CA ALA A 139 -24.40 18.28 10.00
C ALA A 139 -25.12 18.01 11.35
N LYS A 140 -24.48 18.32 12.49
CA LYS A 140 -25.01 18.06 13.84
C LYS A 140 -25.24 19.33 14.65
N GLU A 141 -25.43 20.48 14.00
CA GLU A 141 -25.84 21.74 14.63
C GLU A 141 -24.91 22.20 15.77
N VAL A 142 -23.61 22.28 15.48
CA VAL A 142 -22.58 22.87 16.34
C VAL A 142 -21.77 23.89 15.55
N ILE A 143 -21.16 24.85 16.22
CA ILE A 143 -20.15 25.72 15.61
C ILE A 143 -18.80 25.02 15.67
N VAL A 144 -18.11 24.91 14.54
CA VAL A 144 -16.76 24.33 14.48
C VAL A 144 -15.76 25.44 14.24
N VAL A 145 -14.67 25.43 15.00
CA VAL A 145 -13.54 26.36 14.86
C VAL A 145 -12.27 25.56 14.64
N LEU A 146 -11.53 25.89 13.57
CA LEU A 146 -10.23 25.30 13.27
C LEU A 146 -9.15 26.35 13.52
N ILE A 147 -8.11 26.03 14.30
CA ILE A 147 -7.04 26.98 14.64
C ILE A 147 -5.70 26.53 14.07
N THR A 148 -4.91 27.48 13.56
CA THR A 148 -3.50 27.28 13.20
C THR A 148 -2.60 27.88 14.29
N TYR A 149 -1.55 27.18 14.69
CA TYR A 149 -0.55 27.65 15.66
C TYR A 149 0.88 27.45 15.10
N ARG A 150 1.88 28.14 15.68
CA ARG A 150 3.27 28.00 15.25
C ARG A 150 3.81 26.60 15.53
N LEU A 151 4.61 26.08 14.58
CA LEU A 151 5.17 24.73 14.61
C LEU A 151 6.70 24.72 14.71
N GLY A 152 7.25 23.56 15.06
CA GLY A 152 8.68 23.27 15.11
C GLY A 152 9.48 24.26 15.95
N ALA A 153 10.67 24.61 15.49
CA ALA A 153 11.50 25.60 16.15
C ALA A 153 10.79 26.96 16.29
N LEU A 154 9.92 27.35 15.35
CA LEU A 154 9.23 28.65 15.42
C LEU A 154 8.20 28.71 16.57
N GLY A 155 7.63 27.57 16.96
CA GLY A 155 6.64 27.46 18.02
C GLY A 155 7.16 26.95 19.37
N PHE A 156 8.32 26.28 19.41
CA PHE A 156 8.76 25.54 20.60
C PHE A 156 10.26 25.68 20.91
N LEU A 157 10.94 26.70 20.38
CA LEU A 157 12.32 27.00 20.73
C LEU A 157 12.45 27.46 22.19
N LYS A 158 13.26 26.75 22.97
CA LYS A 158 13.63 27.11 24.35
C LYS A 158 15.12 27.42 24.45
N LEU A 159 15.48 28.66 24.78
CA LEU A 159 16.87 29.09 24.98
C LEU A 159 17.09 29.75 26.36
N GLY A 160 16.19 29.60 27.33
CA GLY A 160 16.35 30.24 28.65
C GLY A 160 16.30 31.78 28.60
N HIS A 161 15.70 32.33 27.54
CA HIS A 161 15.53 33.77 27.29
C HIS A 161 14.04 34.11 27.17
N GLU A 162 13.61 35.33 27.55
CA GLU A 162 12.18 35.72 27.55
C GLU A 162 11.54 35.66 26.14
N THR A 163 12.33 35.88 25.09
CA THR A 163 11.87 35.83 23.70
C THR A 163 11.92 34.42 23.09
N ALA A 164 12.45 33.42 23.80
CA ALA A 164 12.46 32.03 23.36
C ALA A 164 12.28 31.13 24.59
N CYS A 165 11.18 31.36 25.31
CA CYS A 165 10.86 30.68 26.56
C CYS A 165 10.41 29.22 26.38
N GLY A 166 10.21 28.78 25.14
CA GLY A 166 9.44 27.58 24.81
C GLY A 166 7.93 27.82 24.85
N ASN A 167 7.18 26.89 24.26
CA ASN A 167 5.72 26.81 24.28
C ASN A 167 4.95 27.95 23.58
N GLN A 168 5.57 28.72 22.69
CA GLN A 168 4.87 29.76 21.92
C GLN A 168 3.67 29.21 21.16
N GLY A 169 3.78 28.02 20.57
CA GLY A 169 2.66 27.35 19.90
C GLY A 169 1.47 27.09 20.84
N LEU A 170 1.69 26.74 22.12
CA LEU A 170 0.61 26.60 23.11
C LEU A 170 0.04 27.96 23.50
N LYS A 171 0.88 28.99 23.60
CA LYS A 171 0.42 30.37 23.87
C LYS A 171 -0.42 30.91 22.71
N ASP A 172 -0.12 30.53 21.46
CA ASP A 172 -0.95 30.84 20.30
C ASP A 172 -2.34 30.23 20.44
N GLN A 173 -2.43 28.97 20.87
CA GLN A 173 -3.71 28.30 21.12
C GLN A 173 -4.50 29.00 22.24
N ILE A 174 -3.83 29.45 23.31
CA ILE A 174 -4.47 30.25 24.38
C ILE A 174 -4.97 31.59 23.84
N ALA A 175 -4.20 32.25 22.97
CA ALA A 175 -4.61 33.50 22.34
C ALA A 175 -5.86 33.30 21.46
N ALA A 176 -5.92 32.21 20.69
CA ALA A 176 -7.10 31.84 19.92
C ALA A 176 -8.32 31.59 20.82
N LEU A 177 -8.16 30.84 21.93
CA LEU A 177 -9.24 30.60 22.89
C LEU A 177 -9.73 31.89 23.57
N LYS A 178 -8.82 32.81 23.92
CA LYS A 178 -9.19 34.15 24.43
C LYS A 178 -9.95 34.95 23.38
N TRP A 179 -9.51 34.92 22.12
CA TRP A 179 -10.23 35.54 21.03
C TRP A 179 -11.65 34.98 20.88
N LEU A 180 -11.81 33.65 20.99
CA LEU A 180 -13.13 33.02 20.94
C LEU A 180 -14.02 33.44 22.10
N ARG A 181 -13.49 33.50 23.33
CA ARG A 181 -14.23 34.01 24.49
C ARG A 181 -14.74 35.43 24.29
N GLU A 182 -13.99 36.27 23.58
CA GLU A 182 -14.39 37.66 23.30
C GLU A 182 -15.35 37.80 22.10
N ASN A 183 -15.30 36.89 21.12
CA ASN A 183 -15.92 37.13 19.81
C ASN A 183 -16.93 36.07 19.37
N ILE A 184 -16.90 34.84 19.89
CA ILE A 184 -17.68 33.74 19.28
C ILE A 184 -19.20 33.95 19.35
N GLN A 185 -19.66 34.77 20.29
CA GLN A 185 -21.07 35.13 20.44
C GLN A 185 -21.63 35.82 19.20
N VAL A 186 -20.83 36.59 18.45
CA VAL A 186 -21.32 37.28 17.24
C VAL A 186 -21.60 36.31 16.09
N PHE A 187 -21.09 35.09 16.20
CA PHE A 187 -21.38 33.97 15.28
C PHE A 187 -22.51 33.08 15.81
N GLY A 188 -23.12 33.41 16.95
CA GLY A 188 -24.15 32.62 17.63
C GLY A 188 -23.63 31.64 18.68
N GLY A 189 -22.32 31.53 18.84
CA GLY A 189 -21.70 30.57 19.77
C GLY A 189 -21.85 30.94 21.24
N ASP A 190 -21.84 29.93 22.10
CA ASP A 190 -21.80 30.08 23.55
C ASP A 190 -20.35 30.18 24.04
N PRO A 191 -19.88 31.34 24.52
CA PRO A 191 -18.55 31.42 25.10
C PRO A 191 -18.41 30.51 26.34
N GLU A 192 -19.51 30.21 27.05
CA GLU A 192 -19.54 29.35 28.25
C GLU A 192 -19.75 27.86 27.93
N ASN A 193 -19.77 27.47 26.65
CA ASN A 193 -19.87 26.07 26.23
C ASN A 193 -18.93 25.71 25.08
N ILE A 194 -17.63 25.94 25.34
CA ILE A 194 -16.53 25.60 24.44
C ILE A 194 -15.97 24.21 24.77
N THR A 195 -15.92 23.34 23.76
CA THR A 195 -15.24 22.04 23.80
C THR A 195 -13.97 22.11 22.96
N VAL A 196 -12.81 21.82 23.54
CA VAL A 196 -11.54 21.78 22.81
C VAL A 196 -11.17 20.33 22.54
N PHE A 197 -10.83 20.00 21.30
CA PHE A 197 -10.48 18.64 20.92
C PHE A 197 -9.31 18.60 19.97
N GLY A 198 -8.56 17.50 20.01
CA GLY A 198 -7.40 17.30 19.16
C GLY A 198 -7.02 15.84 19.07
N ASN A 199 -6.18 15.53 18.08
CA ASN A 199 -5.59 14.21 17.88
C ASN A 199 -4.07 14.29 17.89
N SER A 200 -3.40 13.22 18.31
CA SER A 200 -1.94 13.16 18.33
C SER A 200 -1.35 14.30 19.19
N SER A 201 -0.32 15.00 18.71
CA SER A 201 0.21 16.21 19.35
C SER A 201 -0.83 17.29 19.66
N GLY A 202 -1.93 17.34 18.91
CA GLY A 202 -3.07 18.21 19.20
C GLY A 202 -3.76 17.81 20.50
N ALA A 203 -4.01 16.52 20.71
CA ALA A 203 -4.54 15.99 21.97
C ALA A 203 -3.59 16.23 23.15
N VAL A 204 -2.27 16.10 22.92
CA VAL A 204 -1.24 16.50 23.90
C VAL A 204 -1.39 17.97 24.25
N CYS A 205 -1.52 18.85 23.26
CA CYS A 205 -1.72 20.27 23.49
C CYS A 205 -3.01 20.53 24.29
N VAL A 206 -4.14 19.89 23.95
CA VAL A 206 -5.40 20.02 24.71
C VAL A 206 -5.23 19.56 26.15
N HIS A 207 -4.55 18.43 26.39
CA HIS A 207 -4.27 17.97 27.75
C HIS A 207 -3.39 18.97 28.52
N LEU A 208 -2.35 19.49 27.88
CA LEU A 208 -1.49 20.52 28.46
C LEU A 208 -2.25 21.84 28.75
N LEU A 209 -3.21 22.22 27.91
CA LEU A 209 -4.12 23.34 28.18
C LEU A 209 -5.05 23.05 29.36
N MET A 210 -5.37 21.79 29.67
CA MET A 210 -6.09 21.45 30.90
C MET A 210 -5.21 21.59 32.15
N LEU A 211 -3.89 21.43 32.02
CA LEU A 211 -2.91 21.56 33.11
C LEU A 211 -2.46 23.02 33.32
N SER A 212 -2.57 23.86 32.30
CA SER A 212 -2.09 25.23 32.36
C SER A 212 -3.04 26.15 33.13
N PRO A 213 -2.53 26.94 34.10
CA PRO A 213 -3.33 27.95 34.79
C PRO A 213 -3.80 29.08 33.85
N LEU A 214 -3.10 29.33 32.75
CA LEU A 214 -3.41 30.42 31.81
C LEU A 214 -4.62 30.14 30.91
N SER A 215 -5.02 28.87 30.80
CA SER A 215 -6.19 28.42 30.04
C SER A 215 -7.37 28.01 30.90
N LYS A 216 -7.22 28.08 32.23
CA LYS A 216 -8.30 27.78 33.18
C LYS A 216 -9.52 28.67 32.90
N GLY A 217 -10.68 28.04 32.70
CA GLY A 217 -11.94 28.73 32.42
C GLY A 217 -12.13 29.20 30.96
N LEU A 218 -11.18 28.96 30.06
CA LEU A 218 -11.35 29.30 28.63
C LEU A 218 -12.19 28.26 27.88
N PHE A 219 -12.30 27.04 28.39
CA PHE A 219 -13.09 25.95 27.83
C PHE A 219 -13.64 25.04 28.91
N HIS A 220 -14.65 24.24 28.56
CA HIS A 220 -15.57 23.60 29.50
C HIS A 220 -15.62 22.09 29.34
N LYS A 221 -15.11 21.56 28.22
CA LYS A 221 -15.03 20.13 27.92
C LYS A 221 -13.81 19.87 27.04
N ALA A 222 -13.26 18.66 27.11
CA ALA A 222 -12.12 18.28 26.27
C ALA A 222 -12.31 16.91 25.60
N ILE A 223 -11.73 16.73 24.41
CA ILE A 223 -11.64 15.41 23.77
C ILE A 223 -10.19 15.14 23.35
N LEU A 224 -9.62 14.06 23.89
CA LEU A 224 -8.20 13.71 23.79
C LEU A 224 -8.05 12.43 22.96
N GLN A 225 -7.68 12.56 21.69
CA GLN A 225 -7.65 11.44 20.75
C GLN A 225 -6.22 10.91 20.54
N SER A 226 -6.01 9.62 20.79
CA SER A 226 -4.77 8.82 20.63
C SER A 226 -3.57 9.11 21.53
N THR A 227 -3.43 10.28 22.14
CA THR A 227 -2.27 10.65 22.98
C THR A 227 -2.65 11.65 24.05
N ILE A 228 -1.89 11.66 25.15
CA ILE A 228 -1.92 12.67 26.21
C ILE A 228 -0.49 13.04 26.61
N SER A 229 -0.32 14.05 27.46
CA SER A 229 1.03 14.55 27.83
C SER A 229 1.92 13.54 28.57
N THR A 230 1.37 12.46 29.14
CA THR A 230 2.13 11.35 29.77
C THR A 230 2.56 10.28 28.77
N CYS A 231 1.98 10.27 27.57
CA CYS A 231 2.46 9.45 26.47
C CYS A 231 3.74 10.07 25.92
N ILE A 232 4.71 9.25 25.50
CA ILE A 232 5.91 9.70 24.76
C ILE A 232 6.71 10.76 25.55
N SER A 233 7.90 11.15 25.11
CA SER A 233 8.60 12.35 25.61
C SER A 233 7.89 13.66 25.17
N SER A 234 6.55 13.72 25.35
CA SER A 234 5.66 14.80 24.88
C SER A 234 5.87 16.14 25.56
N ILE A 235 6.50 16.14 26.74
CA ILE A 235 7.02 17.35 27.40
C ILE A 235 8.44 17.08 27.91
N LYS A 236 9.38 18.01 27.67
CA LYS A 236 10.78 17.87 28.14
C LYS A 236 10.96 18.56 29.50
N GLU A 237 11.38 17.80 30.51
CA GLU A 237 11.44 18.24 31.92
C GLU A 237 12.78 18.88 32.34
N THR A 238 13.92 18.48 31.76
CA THR A 238 15.24 18.99 32.15
C THR A 238 16.10 19.33 30.93
N GLN A 239 16.92 20.37 31.09
CA GLN A 239 17.85 21.02 30.15
C GLN A 239 18.54 20.08 29.14
N GLN A 240 17.85 19.68 28.07
CA GLN A 240 18.51 19.47 26.79
C GLN A 240 18.54 20.78 26.01
N GLU A 241 19.30 21.73 26.56
CA GLU A 241 19.92 22.88 25.88
C GLU A 241 20.88 22.42 24.76
N VAL A 242 20.64 21.27 24.14
CA VAL A 242 21.50 20.72 23.11
C VAL A 242 20.84 20.91 21.76
N ILE A 243 19.53 20.70 21.65
CA ILE A 243 18.83 20.77 20.35
C ILE A 243 18.76 22.21 19.81
N PRO A 244 18.29 23.22 20.58
CA PRO A 244 18.29 24.62 20.16
C PRO A 244 19.69 25.14 19.78
N PHE A 245 20.71 24.77 20.55
CA PHE A 245 22.10 25.20 20.31
C PHE A 245 22.73 24.46 19.13
N LYS A 246 22.46 23.16 18.95
CA LYS A 246 22.85 22.41 17.73
C LYS A 246 22.21 23.00 16.47
N LEU A 247 20.94 23.39 16.54
CA LEU A 247 20.26 24.07 15.43
C LEU A 247 20.97 25.38 15.09
N ALA A 248 21.32 26.19 16.10
CA ALA A 248 22.06 27.44 15.89
C ALA A 248 23.45 27.20 15.27
N SER A 249 24.20 26.23 15.80
CA SER A 249 25.52 25.82 15.29
C SER A 249 25.45 25.38 13.83
N LEU A 250 24.47 24.55 13.48
CA LEU A 250 24.23 24.09 12.12
C LEU A 250 23.89 25.24 11.16
N LEU A 251 23.19 26.26 11.63
CA LEU A 251 22.83 27.43 10.82
C LEU A 251 23.96 28.47 10.74
N GLY A 252 25.05 28.29 11.49
CA GLY A 252 26.28 29.08 11.35
C GLY A 252 26.68 29.90 12.58
N ILE A 253 26.11 29.66 13.77
CA ILE A 253 26.55 30.31 15.01
C ILE A 253 26.82 29.31 16.14
N ASP A 254 28.05 29.29 16.64
CA ASP A 254 28.46 28.51 17.82
C ASP A 254 28.60 29.44 19.04
N SER A 255 27.46 29.88 19.57
CA SER A 255 27.39 30.71 20.78
C SER A 255 26.68 29.94 21.91
N LYS A 256 26.98 30.33 23.14
CA LYS A 256 26.25 29.92 24.34
C LYS A 256 25.34 31.03 24.88
N ASP A 257 25.39 32.22 24.28
CA ASP A 257 24.54 33.34 24.63
C ASP A 257 23.19 33.23 23.91
N SER A 258 22.14 33.04 24.70
CA SER A 258 20.78 32.88 24.21
C SER A 258 20.24 34.11 23.47
N GLU A 259 20.64 35.32 23.88
CA GLU A 259 20.22 36.55 23.21
C GLU A 259 20.88 36.65 21.83
N GLU A 260 22.18 36.36 21.76
CA GLU A 260 22.93 36.32 20.50
C GLU A 260 22.33 35.29 19.52
N ILE A 261 21.99 34.09 20.01
CA ILE A 261 21.36 33.04 19.18
C ILE A 261 19.99 33.51 18.69
N VAL A 262 19.15 34.10 19.53
CA VAL A 262 17.82 34.58 19.13
C VAL A 262 17.93 35.69 18.08
N GLU A 263 18.85 36.64 18.27
CA GLU A 263 19.10 37.70 17.30
C GLU A 263 19.63 37.17 15.97
N PHE A 264 20.51 36.17 16.00
CA PHE A 264 21.00 35.47 14.82
C PHE A 264 19.85 34.76 14.09
N LEU A 265 19.08 33.91 14.78
CA LEU A 265 17.99 33.14 14.19
C LEU A 265 16.86 34.01 13.64
N ARG A 266 16.67 35.24 14.16
CA ARG A 266 15.74 36.22 13.57
C ARG A 266 16.17 36.74 12.20
N LYS A 267 17.47 36.72 11.91
CA LYS A 267 18.04 37.15 10.61
C LYS A 267 18.05 36.01 9.59
N ILE A 268 17.97 34.77 10.05
CA ILE A 268 17.91 33.59 9.17
C ILE A 268 16.53 33.48 8.51
N PRO A 269 16.43 33.17 7.21
CA PRO A 269 15.15 32.83 6.58
C PRO A 269 14.47 31.66 7.30
N ALA A 270 13.18 31.79 7.62
CA ALA A 270 12.48 30.84 8.49
C ALA A 270 12.38 29.43 7.89
N ASP A 271 12.34 29.32 6.55
CA ASP A 271 12.39 28.07 5.82
C ASP A 271 13.71 27.30 6.04
N GLN A 272 14.84 28.01 6.18
CA GLN A 272 16.13 27.38 6.50
C GLN A 272 16.13 26.80 7.92
N ILE A 273 15.48 27.48 8.87
CA ILE A 273 15.33 27.01 10.25
C ILE A 273 14.52 25.71 10.27
N VAL A 274 13.39 25.69 9.57
CA VAL A 274 12.51 24.52 9.47
C VAL A 274 13.20 23.35 8.75
N ASN A 275 14.00 23.61 7.72
CA ASN A 275 14.80 22.57 7.05
C ASN A 275 15.89 21.97 7.94
N ALA A 276 16.55 22.79 8.76
CA ALA A 276 17.66 22.36 9.62
C ALA A 276 17.20 21.53 10.83
N GLN A 277 15.94 21.69 11.27
CA GLN A 277 15.43 21.11 12.52
C GLN A 277 15.40 19.57 12.58
N TRP A 278 15.57 18.87 11.46
CA TRP A 278 15.54 17.40 11.38
C TRP A 278 16.93 16.73 11.33
N GLN A 279 18.01 17.51 11.21
CA GLN A 279 19.34 16.98 10.86
C GLN A 279 20.11 16.33 12.02
N PHE A 280 19.62 16.42 13.26
CA PHE A 280 20.37 16.04 14.47
C PHE A 280 19.76 14.89 15.27
N ILE A 281 18.68 14.24 14.82
CA ILE A 281 18.07 13.08 15.51
C ILE A 281 18.59 11.77 14.90
N PRO A 282 19.40 10.98 15.64
CA PRO A 282 19.87 9.67 15.19
C PRO A 282 18.71 8.74 14.84
N LEU A 283 18.89 7.89 13.83
CA LEU A 283 17.85 6.96 13.36
C LEU A 283 17.26 6.09 14.49
N LYS A 284 18.09 5.63 15.42
CA LYS A 284 17.68 4.83 16.57
C LYS A 284 16.71 5.57 17.50
N GLU A 285 16.92 6.88 17.70
CA GLU A 285 16.02 7.72 18.52
C GLU A 285 14.71 8.04 17.81
N ARG A 286 14.69 7.98 16.48
CA ARG A 286 13.46 8.19 15.70
C ARG A 286 12.42 7.12 16.02
N TYR A 287 12.82 5.87 16.26
CA TYR A 287 11.92 4.77 16.63
C TYR A 287 11.34 4.89 18.06
N GLY A 288 11.91 5.75 18.90
CA GLY A 288 11.38 5.99 20.25
C GLY A 288 10.34 7.11 20.30
N MET A 289 9.75 7.49 19.17
CA MET A 289 8.85 8.65 19.03
C MET A 289 9.45 9.97 19.58
N ASN A 290 10.78 10.13 19.55
CA ASN A 290 11.46 11.31 20.10
C ASN A 290 11.51 12.45 19.06
N LEU A 291 10.83 13.56 19.35
CA LEU A 291 10.73 14.73 18.46
C LEU A 291 11.65 15.88 18.91
N PRO A 292 12.18 16.69 17.98
CA PRO A 292 13.22 17.67 18.29
C PRO A 292 12.68 18.85 19.11
N PHE A 293 11.55 19.41 18.67
CA PHE A 293 10.89 20.58 19.25
C PHE A 293 9.49 20.17 19.72
N THR A 294 9.32 20.05 21.04
CA THR A 294 8.07 19.68 21.72
C THR A 294 7.82 20.65 22.87
N PRO A 295 6.63 20.62 23.50
CA PRO A 295 6.39 21.35 24.74
C PRO A 295 7.50 21.11 25.79
N VAL A 296 7.76 22.12 26.59
CA VAL A 296 8.85 22.11 27.59
C VAL A 296 8.35 22.63 28.94
N VAL A 297 8.94 22.16 30.02
CA VAL A 297 8.78 22.82 31.33
C VAL A 297 9.47 24.19 31.26
N ASP A 298 8.75 25.26 31.58
CA ASP A 298 9.19 26.66 31.43
C ASP A 298 9.22 27.42 32.75
N SER A 299 9.58 26.73 33.84
CA SER A 299 9.71 27.28 35.18
C SER A 299 10.67 28.47 35.33
N ASP A 300 11.54 28.67 34.36
CA ASP A 300 12.57 29.70 34.28
C ASP A 300 12.07 31.05 33.74
N VAL A 301 10.81 31.15 33.29
CA VAL A 301 10.28 32.39 32.70
C VAL A 301 9.28 33.10 33.60
N LYS A 302 9.11 34.42 33.40
CA LYS A 302 8.27 35.29 34.24
C LYS A 302 6.83 34.79 34.39
N ILE A 303 6.24 34.29 33.31
CA ILE A 303 4.87 33.77 33.28
C ILE A 303 4.93 32.36 32.66
N PRO A 304 5.22 31.34 33.48
CA PRO A 304 5.37 29.97 33.00
C PRO A 304 4.01 29.35 32.69
N LEU A 305 3.94 28.53 31.63
CA LEU A 305 2.80 27.64 31.40
C LEU A 305 2.89 26.40 32.31
N PHE A 306 4.11 25.88 32.49
CA PHE A 306 4.43 24.68 33.23
C PHE A 306 5.55 25.01 34.23
N PRO A 307 5.21 25.56 35.41
CA PRO A 307 6.18 25.97 36.41
C PRO A 307 6.86 24.79 37.13
N ARG A 308 6.39 23.57 36.92
CA ARG A 308 6.84 22.35 37.59
C ARG A 308 6.89 21.20 36.60
N PRO A 309 7.67 20.14 36.88
CA PRO A 309 7.65 18.91 36.10
C PRO A 309 6.26 18.31 35.94
N LEU A 310 6.05 17.54 34.86
CA LEU A 310 4.71 17.07 34.47
C LEU A 310 4.06 16.26 35.58
N TYR A 311 4.80 15.35 36.21
CA TYR A 311 4.27 14.46 37.25
C TYR A 311 3.64 15.22 38.43
N GLN A 312 4.08 16.46 38.71
CA GLN A 312 3.47 17.31 39.73
C GLN A 312 2.21 18.02 39.23
N LEU A 313 2.15 18.31 37.94
CA LEU A 313 1.03 19.01 37.30
C LEU A 313 -0.16 18.08 37.02
N LEU A 314 0.05 16.76 36.82
CA LEU A 314 -1.02 15.80 36.50
C LEU A 314 -2.15 15.73 37.56
N ASN A 315 -1.91 16.25 38.75
CA ASN A 315 -2.93 16.36 39.79
C ASN A 315 -3.78 17.65 39.69
N ASP A 316 -3.27 18.64 38.98
CA ASP A 316 -3.80 20.01 38.90
C ASP A 316 -4.64 20.26 37.63
N ASP A 317 -4.93 19.22 36.84
CA ASP A 317 -5.79 19.31 35.66
C ASP A 317 -7.18 19.87 35.99
N ASN A 318 -7.73 20.68 35.07
CA ASN A 318 -9.07 21.23 35.19
C ASN A 318 -10.12 20.12 35.39
N ASP A 319 -11.06 20.36 36.30
CA ASP A 319 -12.17 19.46 36.60
C ASP A 319 -13.34 19.68 35.63
N ILE A 320 -13.11 19.32 34.36
CA ILE A 320 -14.07 19.43 33.26
C ILE A 320 -14.37 18.04 32.67
N PRO A 321 -15.56 17.82 32.08
CA PRO A 321 -15.86 16.57 31.38
C PRO A 321 -14.86 16.29 30.25
N ILE A 322 -14.44 15.04 30.11
CA ILE A 322 -13.57 14.62 28.99
C ILE A 322 -14.05 13.36 28.26
N ILE A 323 -13.73 13.30 26.98
CA ILE A 323 -13.58 12.05 26.22
C ILE A 323 -12.07 11.82 26.01
N VAL A 324 -11.60 10.60 26.21
CA VAL A 324 -10.21 10.20 25.93
C VAL A 324 -10.19 8.80 25.34
N GLY A 325 -9.25 8.51 24.45
CA GLY A 325 -9.17 7.17 23.89
C GLY A 325 -8.03 6.98 22.92
N ASN A 326 -7.94 5.77 22.40
CA ASN A 326 -6.89 5.31 21.51
C ASN A 326 -7.47 4.44 20.39
N THR A 327 -6.70 4.30 19.31
CA THR A 327 -6.96 3.35 18.25
C THR A 327 -6.45 1.96 18.64
N SER A 328 -6.89 0.92 17.94
CA SER A 328 -6.54 -0.45 18.31
C SER A 328 -5.06 -0.79 18.09
N HIS A 329 -4.37 -0.12 17.16
CA HIS A 329 -2.98 -0.39 16.78
C HIS A 329 -2.20 0.90 16.46
N GLU A 330 -2.04 1.75 17.46
CA GLU A 330 -1.46 3.08 17.33
C GLU A 330 -0.06 3.11 16.67
N TYR A 331 0.85 2.20 17.08
CA TYR A 331 2.26 2.25 16.67
C TYR A 331 2.49 1.94 15.19
N ILE A 332 1.47 1.43 14.47
CA ILE A 332 1.51 1.22 13.01
C ILE A 332 2.00 2.48 12.30
N PHE A 333 1.44 3.65 12.64
CA PHE A 333 1.77 4.92 12.00
C PHE A 333 3.26 5.25 12.12
N HIS A 334 3.84 4.98 13.28
CA HIS A 334 5.22 5.37 13.56
C HIS A 334 6.23 4.43 12.92
N LEU A 335 6.03 3.12 13.04
CA LEU A 335 6.94 2.12 12.46
C LEU A 335 7.06 2.31 10.94
N ASP A 336 5.94 2.48 10.26
CA ASP A 336 5.92 2.67 8.82
C ASP A 336 6.49 4.02 8.37
N SER A 337 6.24 5.10 9.13
CA SER A 337 6.82 6.42 8.81
C SER A 337 8.36 6.44 8.78
N ILE A 338 8.99 5.47 9.45
CA ILE A 338 10.45 5.34 9.54
C ILE A 338 10.96 4.27 8.54
N GLU A 339 10.37 3.08 8.55
CA GLU A 339 10.77 1.97 7.67
C GLU A 339 9.53 1.20 7.19
N PRO A 340 8.96 1.58 6.04
CA PRO A 340 7.89 0.82 5.39
C PRO A 340 8.40 -0.58 5.03
N ASP A 341 7.72 -1.63 5.51
CA ASP A 341 8.20 -3.03 5.54
C ASP A 341 9.46 -3.23 6.41
N PRO A 342 9.32 -3.19 7.74
CA PRO A 342 10.46 -3.27 8.65
C PRO A 342 11.21 -4.58 8.46
N SER A 343 12.50 -4.47 8.12
CA SER A 343 13.36 -5.65 7.95
C SER A 343 13.41 -6.48 9.24
N GLU A 344 13.76 -7.77 9.13
CA GLU A 344 13.96 -8.61 10.31
C GLU A 344 15.03 -8.01 11.25
N LYS A 345 16.02 -7.32 10.68
CA LYS A 345 17.02 -6.56 11.44
C LYS A 345 16.39 -5.44 12.25
N THR A 346 15.44 -4.70 11.69
CA THR A 346 14.74 -3.61 12.38
C THR A 346 13.82 -4.13 13.47
N LEU A 347 13.07 -5.21 13.20
CA LEU A 347 12.24 -5.88 14.19
C LEU A 347 13.06 -6.44 15.35
N LYS A 348 14.20 -7.04 15.05
CA LYS A 348 15.16 -7.54 16.04
C LYS A 348 15.77 -6.39 16.84
N MET A 349 16.15 -5.30 16.18
CA MET A 349 16.65 -4.10 16.85
C MET A 349 15.63 -3.54 17.85
N LEU A 350 14.36 -3.37 17.44
CA LEU A 350 13.29 -2.90 18.34
C LEU A 350 13.09 -3.84 19.53
N TYR A 351 13.11 -5.14 19.29
CA TYR A 351 12.98 -6.16 20.34
C TYR A 351 14.17 -6.17 21.31
N GLU A 352 15.40 -6.06 20.79
CA GLU A 352 16.62 -6.01 21.60
C GLU A 352 16.75 -4.68 22.36
N ASP A 353 16.20 -3.59 21.82
CA ASP A 353 16.21 -2.26 22.43
C ASP A 353 15.04 -1.99 23.39
N LEU A 354 14.17 -2.99 23.62
CA LEU A 354 13.08 -2.91 24.61
C LEU A 354 13.52 -2.38 25.99
N PRO A 355 14.70 -2.76 26.56
CA PRO A 355 15.17 -2.17 27.81
C PRO A 355 15.26 -0.64 27.76
N ASN A 356 15.72 -0.07 26.63
CA ASN A 356 15.83 1.38 26.46
C ASN A 356 14.46 2.03 26.26
N HIS A 357 13.56 1.41 25.50
CA HIS A 357 12.19 1.89 25.35
C HIS A 357 11.44 1.91 26.70
N VAL A 358 11.55 0.85 27.48
CA VAL A 358 10.98 0.74 28.84
C VAL A 358 11.59 1.80 29.76
N ARG A 359 12.92 1.94 29.75
CA ARG A 359 13.65 2.95 30.52
C ARG A 359 13.14 4.35 30.21
N GLN A 360 13.00 4.68 28.93
CA GLN A 360 12.61 6.01 28.46
C GLN A 360 11.19 6.37 28.91
N VAL A 361 10.22 5.50 28.66
CA VAL A 361 8.80 5.81 28.94
C VAL A 361 8.50 5.78 30.44
N ARG A 362 9.11 4.84 31.17
CA ARG A 362 8.86 4.70 32.62
C ARG A 362 9.78 5.56 33.49
N SER A 363 10.76 6.25 32.88
CA SER A 363 11.80 6.98 33.62
C SER A 363 12.52 6.11 34.67
N LEU A 364 12.58 4.79 34.46
CA LEU A 364 13.20 3.84 35.37
C LEU A 364 14.72 4.02 35.36
N GLN A 365 15.33 4.05 36.54
CA GLN A 365 16.79 4.14 36.66
C GLN A 365 17.43 2.85 37.18
N ASP A 366 16.65 1.96 37.82
CA ASP A 366 17.13 0.69 38.36
C ASP A 366 17.32 -0.35 37.24
N PRO A 367 18.57 -0.75 36.93
CA PRO A 367 18.84 -1.72 35.88
C PRO A 367 18.20 -3.09 36.12
N VAL A 368 18.06 -3.52 37.38
CA VAL A 368 17.48 -4.83 37.72
C VAL A 368 15.99 -4.83 37.39
N LYS A 369 15.28 -3.77 37.78
CA LYS A 369 13.86 -3.60 37.46
C LYS A 369 13.61 -3.48 35.96
N ILE A 370 14.48 -2.77 35.23
CA ILE A 370 14.39 -2.66 33.76
C ILE A 370 14.49 -4.04 33.11
N VAL A 371 15.45 -4.87 33.53
CA VAL A 371 15.63 -6.23 32.98
C VAL A 371 14.43 -7.12 33.33
N GLN A 372 14.00 -7.14 34.60
CA GLN A 372 12.85 -7.95 35.04
C GLN A 372 11.58 -7.57 34.27
N LEU A 373 11.29 -6.27 34.14
CA LEU A 373 10.14 -5.79 33.39
C LEU A 373 10.27 -6.11 31.89
N THR A 374 11.46 -5.96 31.31
CA THR A 374 11.69 -6.30 29.90
C THR A 374 11.43 -7.78 29.62
N GLU A 375 11.91 -8.68 30.49
CA GLU A 375 11.66 -10.12 30.33
C GLU A 375 10.18 -10.48 30.49
N ARG A 376 9.45 -9.80 31.40
CA ARG A 376 8.00 -9.93 31.50
C ARG A 376 7.29 -9.49 30.21
N ILE A 377 7.70 -8.37 29.62
CA ILE A 377 7.16 -7.85 28.35
C ILE A 377 7.44 -8.84 27.21
N LYS A 378 8.67 -9.35 27.11
CA LYS A 378 9.05 -10.37 26.11
C LYS A 378 8.24 -11.65 26.27
N GLN A 379 8.04 -12.10 27.50
CA GLN A 379 7.20 -13.26 27.79
C GLN A 379 5.75 -13.03 27.37
N TRP A 380 5.21 -11.83 27.62
CA TRP A 380 3.81 -11.50 27.32
C TRP A 380 3.52 -11.38 25.82
N TYR A 381 4.30 -10.58 25.08
CA TYR A 381 4.01 -10.29 23.67
C TYR A 381 4.63 -11.30 22.69
N PHE A 382 5.69 -12.00 23.11
CA PHE A 382 6.48 -12.86 22.22
C PHE A 382 6.60 -14.31 22.74
N ASN A 383 5.95 -14.65 23.87
CA ASN A 383 6.09 -15.97 24.52
C ASN A 383 7.57 -16.33 24.81
N GLY A 384 8.39 -15.33 25.12
CA GLY A 384 9.83 -15.49 25.38
C GLY A 384 10.67 -15.82 24.14
N LYS A 385 10.06 -15.82 22.94
CA LYS A 385 10.76 -16.11 21.68
C LYS A 385 11.39 -14.84 21.09
N PRO A 386 12.51 -14.96 20.34
CA PRO A 386 13.06 -13.83 19.59
C PRO A 386 12.05 -13.26 18.59
N CYS A 387 12.13 -11.95 18.36
CA CYS A 387 11.37 -11.27 17.33
C CYS A 387 11.88 -11.64 15.93
N THR A 388 10.99 -12.10 15.05
CA THR A 388 11.27 -12.44 13.64
C THR A 388 10.34 -11.64 12.72
N LYS A 389 10.41 -11.85 11.40
CA LYS A 389 9.44 -11.27 10.45
C LYS A 389 7.97 -11.61 10.74
N ASN A 390 7.71 -12.71 11.45
CA ASN A 390 6.34 -13.09 11.83
C ASN A 390 5.87 -12.37 13.12
N SER A 391 6.76 -11.67 13.82
CA SER A 391 6.47 -10.98 15.08
C SER A 391 6.02 -9.53 14.89
N VAL A 392 5.79 -9.10 13.64
CA VAL A 392 5.42 -7.72 13.29
C VAL A 392 4.19 -7.22 14.05
N SER A 393 3.13 -8.03 14.15
CA SER A 393 1.94 -7.66 14.93
C SER A 393 2.25 -7.56 16.43
N SER A 394 3.01 -8.53 16.97
CA SER A 394 3.43 -8.54 18.38
C SER A 394 4.25 -7.31 18.76
N ILE A 395 5.22 -6.89 17.93
CA ILE A 395 6.03 -5.72 18.23
C ILE A 395 5.21 -4.43 18.12
N ILE A 396 4.26 -4.34 17.19
CA ILE A 396 3.36 -3.17 17.08
C ILE A 396 2.46 -3.06 18.29
N GLN A 397 1.85 -4.17 18.71
CA GLN A 397 1.02 -4.18 19.90
C GLN A 397 1.84 -3.81 21.14
N CYS A 398 3.02 -4.42 21.31
CA CYS A 398 3.96 -4.13 22.40
C CYS A 398 4.31 -2.64 22.46
N MET A 399 4.67 -2.05 21.32
CA MET A 399 5.06 -0.63 21.26
C MET A 399 3.87 0.32 21.40
N SER A 400 2.68 -0.05 20.89
CA SER A 400 1.44 0.71 21.11
C SER A 400 1.08 0.78 22.59
N ASP A 401 1.26 -0.35 23.30
CA ASP A 401 1.00 -0.42 24.73
C ASP A 401 2.03 0.36 25.55
N ILE A 402 3.32 0.22 25.23
CA ILE A 402 4.41 0.95 25.89
C ILE A 402 4.20 2.47 25.76
N TYR A 403 4.01 2.96 24.55
CA TYR A 403 4.05 4.41 24.29
C TYR A 403 2.73 5.14 24.51
N LEU A 404 1.58 4.46 24.32
CA LEU A 404 0.29 5.12 24.13
C LEU A 404 -0.82 4.55 25.03
N ASN A 405 -1.18 3.28 24.86
CA ASN A 405 -2.39 2.73 25.49
C ASN A 405 -2.28 2.73 27.01
N ILE A 406 -1.13 2.30 27.56
CA ILE A 406 -0.98 2.17 29.01
C ILE A 406 -0.90 3.52 29.72
N PRO A 407 -0.10 4.50 29.25
CA PRO A 407 -0.14 5.85 29.82
C PRO A 407 -1.55 6.47 29.83
N ILE A 408 -2.36 6.23 28.79
CA ILE A 408 -3.76 6.69 28.75
C ILE A 408 -4.61 5.98 29.81
N ILE A 409 -4.51 4.65 29.90
CA ILE A 409 -5.26 3.87 30.90
C ILE A 409 -4.87 4.29 32.33
N GLU A 410 -3.58 4.50 32.60
CA GLU A 410 -3.08 4.98 33.90
C GLU A 410 -3.61 6.38 34.22
N PHE A 411 -3.65 7.28 33.23
CA PHE A 411 -4.27 8.60 33.38
C PHE A 411 -5.77 8.51 33.69
N VAL A 412 -6.54 7.72 32.92
CA VAL A 412 -7.99 7.53 33.16
C VAL A 412 -8.22 6.94 34.55
N ASN A 413 -7.42 5.94 34.93
CA ASN A 413 -7.48 5.31 36.25
C ASN A 413 -7.17 6.26 37.40
N SER A 414 -6.21 7.17 37.21
CA SER A 414 -5.87 8.20 38.19
C SER A 414 -6.96 9.27 38.27
N ARG A 415 -7.41 9.78 37.12
CA ARG A 415 -8.40 10.87 37.03
C ARG A 415 -9.76 10.45 37.59
N ARG A 416 -10.27 9.26 37.23
CA ARG A 416 -11.60 8.75 37.68
C ARG A 416 -11.75 8.59 39.19
N LYS A 417 -10.63 8.60 39.93
CA LYS A 417 -10.59 8.51 41.40
C LYS A 417 -10.43 9.87 42.08
N ARG A 418 -10.03 10.91 41.34
CA ARG A 418 -9.62 12.22 41.89
C ARG A 418 -10.50 13.39 41.45
N LYS A 419 -11.30 13.22 40.40
CA LYS A 419 -12.10 14.29 39.78
C LYS A 419 -13.58 13.95 39.83
N GLU A 420 -14.39 14.99 40.00
CA GLU A 420 -15.84 14.85 39.99
C GLU A 420 -16.38 14.85 38.56
N ALA A 421 -15.72 15.57 37.64
CA ALA A 421 -16.15 15.62 36.26
C ALA A 421 -15.97 14.28 35.53
N VAL A 422 -16.97 13.95 34.71
CA VAL A 422 -17.06 12.66 34.02
C VAL A 422 -15.92 12.44 33.02
N THR A 423 -15.42 11.21 32.97
CA THR A 423 -14.40 10.76 32.01
C THR A 423 -14.95 9.61 31.19
N TYR A 424 -15.07 9.80 29.88
CA TYR A 424 -15.46 8.77 28.92
C TYR A 424 -14.23 8.22 28.22
N PHE A 425 -14.03 6.90 28.28
CA PHE A 425 -12.90 6.22 27.64
C PHE A 425 -13.36 5.46 26.39
N TYR A 426 -12.66 5.58 25.26
CA TYR A 426 -12.97 4.82 24.05
C TYR A 426 -11.78 4.08 23.48
N LYS A 427 -12.09 3.02 22.72
CA LYS A 427 -11.18 2.33 21.82
C LYS A 427 -11.77 2.37 20.41
N PHE A 428 -11.05 2.97 19.46
CA PHE A 428 -11.45 2.95 18.06
C PHE A 428 -10.80 1.76 17.34
N SER A 429 -11.60 0.82 16.87
CA SER A 429 -11.11 -0.42 16.22
C SER A 429 -11.68 -0.62 14.81
N TYR A 430 -12.54 0.29 14.35
CA TYR A 430 -13.11 0.25 13.00
C TYR A 430 -12.02 0.45 11.93
N VAL A 431 -12.07 -0.39 10.89
CA VAL A 431 -11.25 -0.25 9.68
C VAL A 431 -12.19 -0.30 8.48
N GLY A 432 -12.32 0.82 7.79
CA GLY A 432 -13.23 1.00 6.65
C GLY A 432 -12.60 1.85 5.54
N ASN A 433 -13.39 2.21 4.52
CA ASN A 433 -12.83 2.93 3.37
C ASN A 433 -12.39 4.34 3.72
N GLN A 434 -13.02 4.95 4.74
CA GLN A 434 -12.69 6.28 5.25
C GLN A 434 -11.48 6.28 6.21
N THR A 435 -10.79 5.16 6.42
CA THR A 435 -9.62 5.06 7.31
C THR A 435 -8.37 5.64 6.62
N THR A 436 -8.35 6.96 6.39
CA THR A 436 -7.41 7.58 5.44
C THR A 436 -6.00 7.80 5.99
N THR A 437 -5.80 7.98 7.30
CA THR A 437 -4.46 8.21 7.87
C THR A 437 -3.54 7.01 7.61
N LYS A 438 -4.04 5.80 7.90
CA LYS A 438 -3.41 4.55 7.52
C LYS A 438 -3.18 4.45 6.01
N GLN A 439 -4.15 4.81 5.18
CA GLN A 439 -4.03 4.66 3.72
C GLN A 439 -3.04 5.67 3.08
N ILE A 440 -3.05 6.92 3.52
CA ILE A 440 -2.16 8.00 3.02
C ILE A 440 -0.71 7.69 3.39
N MET A 441 -0.48 7.17 4.59
CA MET A 441 0.86 6.91 5.10
C MET A 441 1.41 5.54 4.66
N LEU A 442 0.60 4.48 4.76
CA LEU A 442 1.01 3.11 4.40
C LEU A 442 0.91 2.82 2.89
N GLY A 443 0.17 3.63 2.13
CA GLY A 443 -0.24 3.28 0.77
C GLY A 443 -0.89 1.89 0.72
N ASN A 444 -0.65 1.13 -0.35
CA ASN A 444 -1.09 -0.26 -0.47
C ASN A 444 -0.11 -1.27 0.17
N LYS A 445 0.83 -0.84 1.03
CA LYS A 445 2.05 -1.62 1.33
C LYS A 445 2.01 -2.48 2.60
N VAL A 446 0.96 -2.48 3.41
CA VAL A 446 0.98 -3.28 4.66
C VAL A 446 -0.34 -3.98 5.01
N ILE A 447 -0.26 -5.30 5.17
CA ILE A 447 -1.30 -6.23 5.66
C ILE A 447 -1.35 -6.19 7.20
N MET A 448 -1.51 -5.02 7.80
CA MET A 448 -1.63 -4.90 9.26
C MET A 448 -3.10 -4.79 9.66
N TYR A 449 -3.52 -5.63 10.59
CA TYR A 449 -4.86 -5.59 11.17
C TYR A 449 -4.99 -4.42 12.16
N GLY A 450 -6.20 -3.90 12.33
CA GLY A 450 -6.51 -2.82 13.26
C GLY A 450 -6.39 -1.39 12.72
N ALA A 451 -6.93 -0.45 13.49
CA ALA A 451 -6.92 0.98 13.21
C ALA A 451 -5.58 1.58 13.67
N ALA A 452 -4.90 2.30 12.79
CA ALA A 452 -3.67 3.01 13.05
C ALA A 452 -3.94 4.37 13.70
N HIS A 453 -2.89 4.99 14.23
CA HIS A 453 -2.94 6.33 14.82
C HIS A 453 -3.61 7.35 13.89
N GLY A 454 -4.67 8.01 14.37
CA GLY A 454 -5.37 9.07 13.65
C GLY A 454 -6.40 8.59 12.63
N ASP A 455 -6.70 7.30 12.54
CA ASP A 455 -7.71 6.75 11.63
C ASP A 455 -9.16 7.19 11.95
N GLU A 456 -9.44 7.53 13.20
CA GLU A 456 -10.75 8.01 13.63
C GLU A 456 -11.04 9.44 13.12
N ILE A 457 -10.02 10.20 12.72
CA ILE A 457 -10.15 11.62 12.34
C ILE A 457 -10.89 11.80 11.04
N SER A 458 -10.69 10.89 10.09
CA SER A 458 -11.43 10.84 8.83
C SER A 458 -12.90 10.47 8.99
N HIS A 459 -13.33 10.11 10.20
CA HIS A 459 -14.74 9.90 10.53
C HIS A 459 -15.37 11.13 11.22
N LEU A 460 -14.55 12.11 11.62
CA LEU A 460 -14.97 13.41 12.17
C LEU A 460 -14.88 14.54 11.15
N PHE A 461 -13.92 14.45 10.22
CA PHE A 461 -13.68 15.43 9.16
C PHE A 461 -13.72 14.76 7.80
N TYR A 462 -14.25 15.47 6.81
CA TYR A 462 -14.13 15.06 5.43
C TYR A 462 -12.75 15.45 4.87
N THR A 463 -12.12 14.53 4.15
CA THR A 463 -10.81 14.76 3.52
C THR A 463 -10.95 14.61 2.00
N PRO A 464 -11.06 15.72 1.25
CA PRO A 464 -11.29 15.69 -0.21
C PRO A 464 -10.18 15.01 -1.01
N GLN A 465 -8.99 14.92 -0.42
CA GLN A 465 -7.79 14.34 -1.02
C GLN A 465 -7.63 12.84 -0.69
N SER A 466 -8.67 12.20 -0.16
CA SER A 466 -8.70 10.75 0.07
C SER A 466 -8.35 9.99 -1.23
N VAL A 467 -7.36 9.11 -1.14
CA VAL A 467 -6.75 8.42 -2.29
C VAL A 467 -7.68 7.38 -2.91
N ASN A 468 -8.68 6.90 -2.14
CA ASN A 468 -9.55 5.79 -2.50
C ASN A 468 -10.98 6.20 -2.88
N ASP A 469 -11.54 7.18 -2.19
CA ASP A 469 -12.87 7.72 -2.50
C ASP A 469 -12.91 9.21 -2.12
N PRO A 470 -12.83 10.12 -3.10
CA PRO A 470 -12.94 11.54 -2.83
C PRO A 470 -14.37 11.94 -2.47
N GLN A 471 -15.35 11.03 -2.46
CA GLN A 471 -16.72 11.33 -2.07
C GLN A 471 -16.98 10.99 -0.59
N PRO A 472 -17.90 11.71 0.07
CA PRO A 472 -18.37 11.32 1.40
C PRO A 472 -19.04 9.94 1.35
N PRO A 473 -19.00 9.17 2.46
CA PRO A 473 -19.51 7.81 2.45
C PRO A 473 -21.01 7.79 2.17
N ALA A 474 -21.42 6.91 1.24
CA ALA A 474 -22.81 6.80 0.80
C ALA A 474 -23.74 6.36 1.94
N ILE A 475 -24.97 6.85 1.91
CA ILE A 475 -26.02 6.50 2.88
C ILE A 475 -26.20 4.97 2.98
N GLY A 476 -26.25 4.45 4.20
CA GLY A 476 -26.44 3.03 4.49
C GLY A 476 -25.16 2.18 4.52
N THR A 477 -24.01 2.73 4.12
CA THR A 477 -22.70 2.05 4.25
C THR A 477 -22.24 1.94 5.71
N LYS A 478 -21.31 1.02 6.00
CA LYS A 478 -20.69 0.92 7.34
C LYS A 478 -19.92 2.19 7.69
N ASP A 479 -19.14 2.73 6.75
CA ASP A 479 -18.41 3.98 6.94
C ASP A 479 -19.35 5.13 7.29
N ARG A 480 -20.47 5.25 6.58
CA ARG A 480 -21.48 6.28 6.89
C ARG A 480 -22.05 6.11 8.30
N LYS A 481 -22.36 4.88 8.72
CA LYS A 481 -22.85 4.61 10.09
C LYS A 481 -21.83 5.01 11.14
N VAL A 482 -20.55 4.72 10.93
CA VAL A 482 -19.48 5.09 11.87
C VAL A 482 -19.27 6.61 11.91
N VAL A 483 -19.28 7.29 10.75
CA VAL A 483 -19.27 8.76 10.66
C VAL A 483 -20.44 9.36 11.43
N GLU A 484 -21.66 8.86 11.20
CA GLU A 484 -22.86 9.35 11.88
C GLU A 484 -22.82 9.07 13.38
N ALA A 485 -22.33 7.92 13.81
CA ALA A 485 -22.20 7.56 15.22
C ALA A 485 -21.17 8.46 15.94
N ILE A 486 -19.94 8.56 15.42
CA ILE A 486 -18.86 9.31 16.08
C ILE A 486 -19.16 10.81 16.11
N THR A 487 -19.66 11.39 15.02
CA THR A 487 -20.03 12.81 14.98
C THR A 487 -21.21 13.11 15.90
N SER A 488 -22.19 12.21 15.99
CA SER A 488 -23.30 12.37 16.94
C SER A 488 -22.78 12.31 18.38
N MET A 489 -21.92 11.35 18.71
CA MET A 489 -21.37 11.23 20.07
C MET A 489 -20.50 12.43 20.47
N TRP A 490 -19.62 12.90 19.57
CA TRP A 490 -18.75 14.04 19.84
C TRP A 490 -19.56 15.34 20.01
N THR A 491 -20.58 15.54 19.18
CA THR A 491 -21.40 16.76 19.23
C THR A 491 -22.43 16.73 20.35
N ASN A 492 -22.98 15.57 20.70
CA ASN A 492 -23.78 15.37 21.91
C ASN A 492 -22.96 15.67 23.17
N PHE A 493 -21.70 15.22 23.21
CA PHE A 493 -20.79 15.55 24.28
C PHE A 493 -20.51 17.05 24.36
N ALA A 494 -20.26 17.72 23.23
CA ALA A 494 -20.09 19.17 23.20
C ALA A 494 -21.34 19.91 23.73
N LYS A 495 -22.53 19.45 23.31
CA LYS A 495 -23.84 19.99 23.74
C LYS A 495 -24.09 19.82 25.23
N THR A 496 -23.88 18.62 25.76
CA THR A 496 -24.45 18.21 27.07
C THR A 496 -23.43 17.72 28.09
N GLY A 497 -22.22 17.36 27.67
CA GLY A 497 -21.24 16.65 28.49
C GLY A 497 -21.44 15.13 28.53
N ASN A 498 -22.45 14.59 27.85
CA ASN A 498 -22.69 13.16 27.71
C ASN A 498 -22.72 12.77 26.21
N PRO A 499 -21.82 11.90 25.72
CA PRO A 499 -21.77 11.51 24.31
C PRO A 499 -23.01 10.72 23.86
N THR A 500 -23.73 10.11 24.81
CA THR A 500 -24.92 9.31 24.53
C THR A 500 -26.18 9.93 25.16
N SER A 501 -26.23 11.27 25.24
CA SER A 501 -27.40 12.02 25.72
C SER A 501 -28.65 11.79 24.86
N VAL A 502 -28.45 11.38 23.61
CA VAL A 502 -29.50 10.96 22.67
C VAL A 502 -29.15 9.55 22.20
N ILE A 503 -30.09 8.62 22.36
CA ILE A 503 -30.02 7.26 21.83
C ILE A 503 -30.95 7.17 20.64
N ASP A 504 -30.42 6.78 19.49
CA ASP A 504 -31.15 6.71 18.23
C ASP A 504 -30.56 5.62 17.31
N GLN A 505 -30.89 5.67 16.02
CA GLN A 505 -30.38 4.72 15.02
C GLN A 505 -28.86 4.82 14.78
N ASN A 506 -28.22 5.95 15.11
CA ASN A 506 -26.79 6.19 14.93
C ASN A 506 -26.02 5.89 16.22
N VAL A 507 -26.57 6.26 17.37
CA VAL A 507 -26.01 5.99 18.70
C VAL A 507 -26.85 4.93 19.39
N THR A 508 -26.48 3.66 19.16
CA THR A 508 -27.31 2.49 19.50
C THR A 508 -27.08 1.91 20.90
N THR A 509 -26.13 2.46 21.65
CA THR A 509 -25.80 1.99 23.01
C THR A 509 -25.50 3.16 23.93
N THR A 510 -25.68 2.95 25.23
CA THR A 510 -25.28 3.91 26.26
C THR A 510 -23.80 3.74 26.56
N TRP A 511 -23.02 4.82 26.43
CA TRP A 511 -21.61 4.83 26.81
C TRP A 511 -21.53 5.17 28.29
N LEU A 512 -21.17 4.19 29.13
CA LEU A 512 -20.98 4.42 30.55
C LEU A 512 -19.63 5.14 30.79
N PRO A 513 -19.59 6.19 31.64
CA PRO A 513 -18.33 6.84 31.99
C PRO A 513 -17.47 5.91 32.85
N ALA A 514 -16.16 6.14 32.86
CA ALA A 514 -15.27 5.53 33.84
C ALA A 514 -15.59 6.10 35.24
N THR A 515 -15.88 5.22 36.19
CA THR A 515 -16.21 5.56 37.58
C THR A 515 -15.09 5.16 38.51
N ALA A 516 -15.17 5.54 39.80
CA ALA A 516 -14.21 5.09 40.81
C ALA A 516 -14.11 3.55 40.88
N ASP A 517 -15.25 2.86 40.71
CA ASP A 517 -15.36 1.40 40.87
C ASP A 517 -15.17 0.62 39.56
N ALA A 518 -15.49 1.22 38.40
CA ALA A 518 -15.51 0.53 37.11
C ALA A 518 -14.81 1.33 36.00
N LEU A 519 -13.85 0.71 35.32
CA LEU A 519 -13.21 1.31 34.15
C LEU A 519 -14.01 0.93 32.90
N ASN A 520 -15.06 1.72 32.64
CA ASN A 520 -15.91 1.53 31.46
C ASN A 520 -15.28 2.17 30.23
N TYR A 521 -15.42 1.52 29.09
CA TYR A 521 -15.02 2.06 27.80
C TYR A 521 -16.00 1.71 26.68
N LEU A 522 -16.02 2.52 25.63
CA LEU A 522 -16.75 2.25 24.40
C LEU A 522 -15.78 1.77 23.32
N GLU A 523 -16.03 0.58 22.78
CA GLU A 523 -15.42 0.14 21.53
C GLU A 523 -16.24 0.67 20.35
N ILE A 524 -15.57 1.44 19.49
CA ILE A 524 -16.12 1.99 18.25
C ILE A 524 -15.61 1.12 17.09
N ASN A 525 -16.47 0.21 16.63
CA ASN A 525 -16.29 -0.59 15.42
C ASN A 525 -17.50 -0.41 14.48
N ASP A 526 -17.80 -1.38 13.61
CA ASP A 526 -19.04 -1.40 12.82
C ASP A 526 -20.32 -1.56 13.68
N ALA A 527 -20.14 -1.90 14.95
CA ALA A 527 -21.11 -1.75 16.02
C ALA A 527 -20.48 -1.05 17.24
N LEU A 528 -21.29 -0.29 17.98
CA LEU A 528 -20.90 0.32 19.24
C LEU A 528 -21.07 -0.68 20.38
N GLN A 529 -20.01 -0.91 21.16
CA GLN A 529 -20.04 -1.84 22.29
C GLN A 529 -19.48 -1.19 23.54
N CYS A 530 -20.29 -1.09 24.60
CA CYS A 530 -19.81 -0.64 25.91
C CYS A 530 -19.32 -1.86 26.70
N ALA A 531 -18.13 -1.75 27.28
CA ALA A 531 -17.51 -2.81 28.09
C ALA A 531 -16.87 -2.23 29.36
N THR A 532 -16.59 -3.10 30.33
CA THR A 532 -15.94 -2.75 31.59
C THR A 532 -14.67 -3.58 31.74
N ILE A 533 -13.56 -2.93 32.06
CA ILE A 533 -12.32 -3.61 32.40
C ILE A 533 -12.41 -4.03 33.88
N THR A 534 -12.60 -5.33 34.13
CA THR A 534 -12.83 -5.91 35.46
C THR A 534 -11.57 -6.43 36.14
N ASP A 535 -10.54 -6.83 35.37
CA ASP A 535 -9.23 -7.26 35.87
C ASP A 535 -8.12 -6.48 35.15
N TYR A 536 -7.53 -5.49 35.82
CA TYR A 536 -6.38 -4.73 35.33
C TYR A 536 -5.09 -5.22 35.99
N THR A 537 -4.57 -6.36 35.53
CA THR A 537 -3.16 -6.75 35.67
C THR A 537 -2.26 -5.87 34.78
N ASN A 538 -1.71 -4.81 35.35
CA ASN A 538 -0.69 -4.02 34.66
C ASN A 538 0.63 -4.81 34.64
N ILE A 539 0.98 -5.42 33.50
CA ILE A 539 2.26 -6.13 33.35
C ILE A 539 3.48 -5.21 33.52
N PHE A 540 3.26 -3.90 33.61
CA PHE A 540 4.26 -2.87 33.85
C PHE A 540 4.28 -2.32 35.29
N GLN A 541 3.51 -2.88 36.23
CA GLN A 541 3.64 -2.57 37.65
C GLN A 541 4.79 -3.35 38.31
N GLU A 542 5.55 -2.67 39.18
CA GLU A 542 6.77 -3.20 39.80
C GLU A 542 6.52 -4.31 40.83
N ASP A 543 5.34 -4.36 41.48
CA ASP A 543 5.07 -5.20 42.67
C ASP A 543 4.03 -6.32 42.46
N SER A 544 3.75 -6.74 41.22
CA SER A 544 2.77 -7.83 41.00
C SER A 544 3.40 -9.21 41.24
N ASP A 545 3.45 -9.65 42.51
CA ASP A 545 3.90 -10.99 42.93
C ASP A 545 2.93 -12.14 42.56
N ASP A 546 1.81 -11.83 41.90
CA ASP A 546 0.79 -12.81 41.57
C ASP A 546 1.14 -13.58 40.28
N TYR A 547 1.68 -14.79 40.44
CA TYR A 547 2.05 -15.72 39.37
C TYR A 547 0.84 -16.39 38.67
N HIS A 548 -0.37 -15.88 38.90
CA HIS A 548 -1.58 -16.31 38.19
C HIS A 548 -1.88 -15.36 37.02
N LEU A 549 -1.33 -15.72 35.86
CA LEU A 549 -1.50 -15.01 34.60
C LEU A 549 -2.94 -15.14 34.06
N ASN A 550 -3.87 -14.32 34.55
CA ASN A 550 -5.10 -14.04 33.83
C ASN A 550 -4.80 -13.03 32.71
N LYS A 551 -5.06 -13.45 31.48
CA LYS A 551 -4.90 -12.66 30.26
C LYS A 551 -5.76 -11.40 30.39
N LEU A 552 -5.18 -10.21 30.35
CA LEU A 552 -5.98 -9.01 30.14
C LEU A 552 -6.62 -9.11 28.75
N GLU A 553 -7.92 -9.37 28.69
CA GLU A 553 -8.75 -9.18 27.51
C GLU A 553 -8.97 -7.67 27.25
N ILE A 554 -7.89 -6.88 27.12
CA ILE A 554 -7.94 -5.61 26.38
C ILE A 554 -7.48 -5.84 24.91
N CYS A 555 -6.98 -7.05 24.63
CA CYS A 555 -6.71 -7.57 23.29
C CYS A 555 -7.85 -8.50 22.83
N VAL A 556 -8.55 -8.03 21.79
CA VAL A 556 -9.18 -8.77 20.69
C VAL A 556 -9.71 -10.16 21.06
N ARG A 557 -11.04 -10.28 21.16
CA ARG A 557 -11.72 -11.48 20.69
C ARG A 557 -11.35 -11.67 19.22
N ASP A 558 -10.29 -12.44 18.96
CA ASP A 558 -10.22 -13.19 17.73
C ASP A 558 -11.23 -14.33 17.91
N GLU A 559 -12.51 -14.01 17.68
CA GLU A 559 -13.50 -15.05 17.43
C GLU A 559 -13.07 -15.77 16.15
N VAL A 560 -12.32 -16.85 16.37
CA VAL A 560 -12.54 -18.09 15.64
C VAL A 560 -14.05 -18.27 15.57
N ILE A 561 -14.62 -18.05 14.39
CA ILE A 561 -16.03 -18.31 14.10
C ILE A 561 -16.25 -19.82 14.33
N THR A 562 -16.68 -20.16 15.54
CA THR A 562 -17.36 -21.42 15.84
C THR A 562 -18.84 -21.09 16.01
N LYS A 563 -19.66 -21.89 15.33
CA LYS A 563 -21.12 -21.76 15.17
C LYS A 563 -21.84 -21.36 16.47
N PRO A 564 -22.92 -20.57 16.40
CA PRO A 564 -23.75 -20.33 17.57
C PRO A 564 -24.65 -21.55 17.86
N PRO A 565 -24.77 -22.01 19.12
CA PRO A 565 -25.88 -22.86 19.52
C PRO A 565 -26.84 -22.13 20.47
N GLY A 566 -28.15 -22.24 20.18
CA GLY A 566 -29.16 -22.31 21.24
C GLY A 566 -30.44 -21.50 21.04
N ARG A 567 -31.39 -22.00 20.22
CA ARG A 567 -32.81 -21.97 20.60
C ARG A 567 -33.27 -23.41 20.85
N ARG A 568 -33.84 -23.59 22.04
CA ARG A 568 -34.32 -24.81 22.72
C ARG A 568 -35.01 -25.83 21.81
N ILE A 569 -34.64 -27.11 21.98
CA ILE A 569 -35.55 -28.25 21.90
C ILE A 569 -35.22 -29.19 23.08
N GLU A 570 -36.27 -29.78 23.63
CA GLU A 570 -36.44 -30.40 24.94
C GLU A 570 -35.54 -31.59 25.28
N ILE A 571 -35.34 -31.78 26.59
CA ILE A 571 -34.67 -32.91 27.21
C ILE A 571 -35.61 -34.12 27.18
N MET A 572 -35.16 -35.23 26.58
CA MET A 572 -35.54 -36.58 26.99
C MET A 572 -34.28 -37.40 27.29
N THR A 573 -34.16 -37.76 28.57
CA THR A 573 -33.20 -38.65 29.20
C THR A 573 -33.13 -40.04 28.56
N ILE A 574 -31.94 -40.53 28.19
CA ILE A 574 -31.58 -41.96 28.25
C ILE A 574 -30.11 -42.10 28.69
N GLU A 575 -29.86 -43.12 29.49
CA GLU A 575 -28.75 -43.36 30.40
C GLU A 575 -27.36 -43.62 29.79
N ARG A 576 -26.36 -43.37 30.63
CA ARG A 576 -24.93 -43.67 30.47
C ARG A 576 -24.67 -45.15 30.23
N ASN A 577 -23.92 -45.48 29.17
CA ASN A 577 -22.68 -46.28 29.19
C ASN A 577 -22.44 -46.91 27.80
N ASP A 578 -21.75 -46.19 26.89
CA ASP A 578 -20.99 -46.85 25.78
C ASP A 578 -20.06 -45.95 24.95
N ILE A 579 -19.78 -44.70 25.36
CA ILE A 579 -19.09 -43.71 24.48
C ILE A 579 -17.57 -43.61 24.71
N ARG A 580 -16.96 -44.42 25.60
CA ARG A 580 -15.52 -44.27 25.89
C ARG A 580 -14.55 -44.93 24.90
N MET A 581 -15.03 -45.75 23.94
CA MET A 581 -14.15 -46.39 22.93
C MET A 581 -14.29 -45.84 21.50
N ARG A 582 -15.32 -45.04 21.18
CA ARG A 582 -15.45 -44.39 19.85
C ARG A 582 -14.88 -42.97 19.78
N ALA A 583 -14.76 -42.26 20.90
CA ALA A 583 -14.24 -40.89 20.91
C ALA A 583 -12.72 -40.79 20.66
N MET A 584 -11.96 -41.88 20.85
CA MET A 584 -10.51 -41.90 20.60
C MET A 584 -10.16 -42.17 19.12
N SER A 585 -11.03 -42.80 18.32
CA SER A 585 -10.78 -42.98 16.88
C SER A 585 -11.07 -41.73 16.07
N ASP A 586 -12.07 -40.94 16.46
CA ASP A 586 -12.55 -39.80 15.67
C ASP A 586 -11.66 -38.55 15.84
N SER A 587 -11.06 -38.32 17.02
CA SER A 587 -10.13 -37.19 17.20
C SER A 587 -8.80 -37.38 16.45
N TYR A 588 -8.35 -38.63 16.28
CA TYR A 588 -7.17 -38.96 15.47
C TYR A 588 -7.46 -38.81 13.97
N TYR A 589 -8.68 -39.17 13.53
CA TYR A 589 -9.14 -39.00 12.15
C TYR A 589 -9.35 -37.52 11.74
N TYR A 590 -9.82 -36.66 12.65
CA TYR A 590 -10.01 -35.22 12.34
C TYR A 590 -8.71 -34.40 12.39
N SER A 591 -7.72 -34.77 13.21
CA SER A 591 -6.41 -34.09 13.20
C SER A 591 -5.56 -34.43 11.97
N THR A 592 -5.73 -35.63 11.41
CA THR A 592 -4.99 -36.10 10.21
C THR A 592 -5.54 -35.55 8.89
N MET A 593 -6.79 -35.06 8.84
CA MET A 593 -7.37 -34.46 7.62
C MET A 593 -6.93 -33.02 7.34
N ASN A 594 -6.48 -32.24 8.34
CA ASN A 594 -6.10 -30.83 8.13
C ASN A 594 -4.62 -30.64 7.73
N GLN A 595 -3.78 -31.66 7.93
CA GLN A 595 -2.36 -31.66 7.63
C GLN A 595 -1.98 -32.92 6.83
N PRO A 596 -2.38 -33.01 5.54
CA PRO A 596 -2.16 -34.20 4.73
C PRO A 596 -0.65 -34.48 4.56
N VAL A 597 -0.26 -35.75 4.67
CA VAL A 597 1.11 -36.18 4.41
C VAL A 597 1.17 -36.95 3.10
N VAL A 598 2.08 -36.56 2.21
CA VAL A 598 2.36 -37.25 0.94
C VAL A 598 3.82 -37.67 0.87
N THR A 599 4.13 -38.74 0.13
CA THR A 599 5.51 -39.21 -0.04
C THR A 599 5.94 -38.98 -1.49
N VAL A 600 6.78 -37.97 -1.71
CA VAL A 600 7.44 -37.73 -2.99
C VAL A 600 8.78 -38.45 -3.04
N LYS A 601 9.43 -38.47 -4.20
CA LYS A 601 10.69 -39.20 -4.39
C LYS A 601 11.81 -38.76 -3.43
N GLN A 602 11.83 -37.49 -3.04
CA GLN A 602 12.84 -36.92 -2.15
C GLN A 602 12.55 -37.14 -0.66
N GLY A 603 11.32 -37.47 -0.28
CA GLY A 603 10.92 -37.63 1.13
C GLY A 603 9.43 -37.37 1.38
N LYS A 604 9.03 -37.34 2.66
CA LYS A 604 7.65 -37.06 3.06
C LYS A 604 7.43 -35.56 3.20
N LEU A 605 6.27 -35.08 2.76
CA LEU A 605 5.83 -33.68 2.86
C LEU A 605 4.53 -33.62 3.65
N GLN A 606 4.42 -32.66 4.57
CA GLN A 606 3.17 -32.33 5.27
C GLN A 606 2.61 -31.02 4.73
N GLY A 607 1.44 -31.08 4.10
CA GLY A 607 0.74 -29.90 3.60
C GLY A 607 -0.24 -29.32 4.62
N VAL A 608 -1.02 -28.34 4.18
CA VAL A 608 -2.03 -27.65 4.99
C VAL A 608 -3.34 -27.46 4.22
N LEU A 609 -4.48 -27.66 4.88
CA LEU A 609 -5.79 -27.31 4.33
C LEU A 609 -5.98 -25.79 4.38
N GLN A 610 -6.31 -25.18 3.24
CA GLN A 610 -6.59 -23.76 3.11
C GLN A 610 -7.95 -23.52 2.46
N LYS A 611 -8.51 -22.33 2.70
CA LYS A 611 -9.72 -21.85 2.04
C LYS A 611 -9.34 -20.83 0.96
N ASN A 612 -9.93 -20.98 -0.22
CA ASN A 612 -9.83 -19.97 -1.27
C ASN A 612 -10.82 -18.83 -1.06
N VAL A 613 -10.57 -17.70 -1.71
CA VAL A 613 -11.40 -16.49 -1.62
C VAL A 613 -12.80 -16.66 -2.21
N LEU A 614 -13.06 -17.72 -2.98
CA LEU A 614 -14.38 -18.06 -3.52
C LEU A 614 -15.19 -18.98 -2.59
N GLY A 615 -14.61 -19.41 -1.46
CA GLY A 615 -15.28 -20.18 -0.42
C GLY A 615 -14.99 -21.68 -0.41
N SER A 616 -14.38 -22.25 -1.46
CA SER A 616 -13.98 -23.67 -1.48
C SER A 616 -12.61 -23.89 -0.82
N HIS A 617 -12.25 -25.15 -0.56
CA HIS A 617 -11.02 -25.51 0.13
C HIS A 617 -10.04 -26.23 -0.80
N TYR A 618 -8.76 -26.16 -0.50
CA TYR A 618 -7.69 -26.87 -1.20
C TYR A 618 -6.57 -27.22 -0.23
N PHE A 619 -5.81 -28.27 -0.54
CA PHE A 619 -4.58 -28.61 0.16
C PHE A 619 -3.40 -27.91 -0.51
N ALA A 620 -2.56 -27.26 0.28
CA ALA A 620 -1.35 -26.59 -0.17
C ALA A 620 -0.12 -27.33 0.34
N PHE A 621 0.84 -27.58 -0.56
CA PHE A 621 2.17 -28.08 -0.26
C PHE A 621 3.17 -27.10 -0.86
N LYS A 622 3.83 -26.31 -0.02
CA LYS A 622 4.61 -25.13 -0.38
C LYS A 622 6.07 -25.29 0.03
N GLY A 623 6.95 -24.52 -0.61
CA GLY A 623 8.38 -24.52 -0.30
C GLY A 623 9.07 -25.86 -0.59
N ILE A 624 8.61 -26.58 -1.63
CA ILE A 624 9.16 -27.88 -2.01
C ILE A 624 10.42 -27.66 -2.85
N PRO A 625 11.62 -28.09 -2.42
CA PRO A 625 12.83 -27.91 -3.21
C PRO A 625 12.80 -28.84 -4.43
N PHE A 626 12.95 -28.26 -5.62
CA PHE A 626 13.07 -29.04 -6.86
C PHE A 626 14.51 -29.15 -7.36
N ALA A 627 15.43 -28.38 -6.78
CA ALA A 627 16.86 -28.39 -7.07
C ALA A 627 17.66 -28.07 -5.79
N ALA A 628 18.97 -28.34 -5.81
CA ALA A 628 19.87 -27.91 -4.76
C ALA A 628 19.96 -26.37 -4.69
N PRO A 629 20.12 -25.77 -3.49
CA PRO A 629 20.31 -24.33 -3.35
C PRO A 629 21.49 -23.84 -4.21
N PRO A 630 21.31 -22.87 -5.13
CA PRO A 630 22.34 -22.42 -6.06
C PRO A 630 23.29 -21.41 -5.40
N VAL A 631 23.79 -21.73 -4.21
CA VAL A 631 24.67 -20.89 -3.38
C VAL A 631 26.12 -21.34 -3.43
N GLY A 632 27.04 -20.47 -3.02
CA GLY A 632 28.47 -20.78 -2.95
C GLY A 632 29.03 -21.21 -4.32
N LYS A 633 29.58 -22.43 -4.41
CA LYS A 633 30.12 -22.95 -5.68
C LYS A 633 29.04 -23.15 -6.75
N LEU A 634 27.80 -23.44 -6.37
CA LEU A 634 26.68 -23.63 -7.30
C LEU A 634 26.12 -22.31 -7.85
N ARG A 635 26.56 -21.16 -7.31
CA ARG A 635 26.19 -19.85 -7.86
C ARG A 635 26.62 -19.78 -9.33
N PHE A 636 25.67 -19.35 -10.17
CA PHE A 636 25.72 -19.28 -11.64
C PHE A 636 25.76 -20.63 -12.38
N GLN A 637 25.93 -21.76 -11.69
CA GLN A 637 25.96 -23.08 -12.33
C GLN A 637 24.57 -23.56 -12.73
N ASP A 638 24.52 -24.59 -13.56
CA ASP A 638 23.28 -25.31 -13.84
C ASP A 638 22.68 -25.90 -12.55
N PRO A 639 21.34 -26.00 -12.43
CA PRO A 639 20.71 -26.54 -11.23
C PRO A 639 21.06 -28.01 -11.03
N GLU A 640 21.51 -28.36 -9.83
CA GLU A 640 21.77 -29.74 -9.41
C GLU A 640 20.53 -30.36 -8.73
N PRO A 641 20.37 -31.70 -8.70
CA PRO A 641 19.26 -32.35 -8.04
C PRO A 641 19.14 -31.96 -6.54
N PRO A 642 17.92 -31.86 -6.00
CA PRO A 642 17.72 -31.56 -4.59
C PRO A 642 18.15 -32.74 -3.72
N ALA A 643 18.65 -32.46 -2.52
CA ALA A 643 18.92 -33.50 -1.53
C ALA A 643 17.62 -34.16 -1.08
N SER A 644 17.64 -35.48 -0.87
CA SER A 644 16.60 -36.17 -0.13
C SER A 644 16.66 -35.80 1.36
N TRP A 645 15.55 -35.93 2.06
CA TRP A 645 15.47 -35.70 3.51
C TRP A 645 14.81 -36.86 4.23
N ASP A 646 15.26 -37.09 5.47
CA ASP A 646 14.63 -38.04 6.38
C ASP A 646 13.48 -37.38 7.14
N GLY A 647 12.51 -38.20 7.57
CA GLY A 647 11.34 -37.72 8.30
C GLY A 647 10.30 -37.02 7.43
N ILE A 648 9.52 -36.13 8.03
CA ILE A 648 8.46 -35.37 7.38
C ILE A 648 8.89 -33.91 7.31
N ARG A 649 8.96 -33.35 6.10
CA ARG A 649 9.24 -31.93 5.86
C ARG A 649 7.93 -31.16 5.89
N ASP A 650 7.90 -30.09 6.68
CA ASP A 650 6.79 -29.15 6.69
C ASP A 650 6.74 -28.39 5.35
N ALA A 651 5.61 -28.49 4.67
CA ALA A 651 5.30 -27.83 3.42
C ALA A 651 4.05 -26.93 3.57
N SER A 652 3.81 -26.39 4.76
CA SER A 652 2.70 -25.47 5.04
C SER A 652 3.03 -24.00 4.75
N GLU A 653 4.31 -23.65 4.56
CA GLU A 653 4.80 -22.30 4.30
C GLU A 653 5.55 -22.18 2.96
N ASN A 654 5.63 -20.96 2.42
CA ASN A 654 6.36 -20.72 1.17
C ASN A 654 7.87 -20.83 1.38
N GLY A 655 8.57 -21.33 0.36
CA GLY A 655 10.03 -21.18 0.28
C GLY A 655 10.42 -19.73 -0.05
N ASN A 656 11.72 -19.43 0.06
CA ASN A 656 12.24 -18.10 -0.26
C ASN A 656 11.96 -17.73 -1.72
N VAL A 657 11.69 -16.45 -1.97
CA VAL A 657 11.67 -15.87 -3.33
C VAL A 657 13.10 -15.60 -3.80
N CYS A 658 13.34 -15.56 -5.11
CA CYS A 658 14.67 -15.31 -5.64
C CYS A 658 15.13 -13.86 -5.45
N SER A 659 16.43 -13.67 -5.23
CA SER A 659 17.07 -12.35 -5.09
C SER A 659 16.73 -11.40 -6.23
N GLN A 660 16.09 -10.27 -5.92
CA GLN A 660 15.54 -9.33 -6.89
C GLN A 660 15.30 -7.94 -6.27
N LEU A 661 15.02 -6.92 -7.10
CA LEU A 661 14.49 -5.65 -6.60
C LEU A 661 12.97 -5.73 -6.41
N GLU A 662 12.47 -5.31 -5.25
CA GLU A 662 11.04 -5.07 -5.06
C GLU A 662 10.63 -3.80 -5.81
N LEU A 663 9.51 -3.89 -6.55
CA LEU A 663 9.18 -2.94 -7.61
C LEU A 663 8.81 -1.54 -7.10
N LEU A 664 8.22 -1.43 -5.90
CA LEU A 664 7.66 -0.18 -5.36
C LEU A 664 8.58 0.52 -4.35
N THR A 665 9.44 -0.22 -3.66
CA THR A 665 10.39 0.23 -2.63
C THR A 665 11.80 0.34 -3.21
N LYS A 666 12.08 -0.36 -4.32
CA LYS A 666 13.41 -0.48 -4.94
C LYS A 666 14.46 -1.06 -3.99
N THR A 667 14.05 -1.77 -2.94
CA THR A 667 14.96 -2.54 -2.08
C THR A 667 15.25 -3.91 -2.70
N VAL A 668 16.36 -4.53 -2.30
CA VAL A 668 16.62 -5.92 -2.67
C VAL A 668 15.90 -6.82 -1.68
N ILE A 669 15.14 -7.78 -2.19
CA ILE A 669 14.46 -8.83 -1.44
C ILE A 669 14.87 -10.21 -1.96
N GLY A 670 14.49 -11.26 -1.23
CA GLY A 670 14.72 -12.65 -1.62
C GLY A 670 16.08 -13.20 -1.21
N ASP A 671 16.31 -14.46 -1.60
CA ASP A 671 17.52 -15.23 -1.31
C ASP A 671 18.02 -15.90 -2.60
N GLU A 672 19.24 -16.40 -2.61
CA GLU A 672 19.75 -17.25 -3.68
C GLU A 672 19.27 -18.70 -3.53
N ASP A 673 19.11 -19.18 -2.29
CA ASP A 673 18.37 -20.41 -2.01
C ASP A 673 16.88 -20.16 -2.26
N CYS A 674 16.46 -20.26 -3.52
CA CYS A 674 15.10 -19.91 -3.95
C CYS A 674 14.44 -20.93 -4.89
N LEU A 675 15.08 -22.07 -5.17
CA LEU A 675 14.62 -23.08 -6.15
C LEU A 675 13.52 -23.99 -5.58
N TYR A 676 12.39 -23.35 -5.26
CA TYR A 676 11.21 -23.95 -4.66
C TYR A 676 10.01 -23.91 -5.60
N LEU A 677 9.13 -24.91 -5.45
CA LEU A 677 7.81 -24.94 -6.07
C LEU A 677 6.72 -25.20 -5.03
N ASN A 678 5.48 -24.88 -5.41
CA ASN A 678 4.29 -25.09 -4.61
C ASN A 678 3.26 -25.89 -5.41
N VAL A 679 2.59 -26.85 -4.76
CA VAL A 679 1.52 -27.69 -5.32
C VAL A 679 0.22 -27.44 -4.56
N TYR A 680 -0.86 -27.17 -5.30
CA TYR A 680 -2.18 -26.88 -4.77
C TYR A 680 -3.20 -27.87 -5.34
N VAL A 681 -3.90 -28.58 -4.47
CA VAL A 681 -4.87 -29.63 -4.82
C VAL A 681 -6.25 -29.25 -4.29
N PRO A 682 -7.24 -28.92 -5.15
CA PRO A 682 -8.60 -28.65 -4.71
C PRO A 682 -9.16 -29.80 -3.89
N HIS A 683 -9.83 -29.48 -2.77
CA HIS A 683 -10.34 -30.49 -1.86
C HIS A 683 -11.37 -31.41 -2.53
N SER A 684 -12.13 -30.90 -3.50
CA SER A 684 -13.15 -31.68 -4.25
C SER A 684 -12.55 -32.81 -5.11
N ILE A 685 -11.27 -32.73 -5.47
CA ILE A 685 -10.56 -33.74 -6.27
C ILE A 685 -9.42 -34.40 -5.49
N TYR A 686 -9.31 -34.14 -4.19
CA TYR A 686 -8.30 -34.80 -3.37
C TYR A 686 -8.63 -36.30 -3.25
N GLY A 687 -7.64 -37.16 -3.50
CA GLY A 687 -7.82 -38.61 -3.55
C GLY A 687 -8.32 -39.16 -4.89
N THR A 688 -8.67 -38.30 -5.86
CA THR A 688 -8.87 -38.73 -7.25
C THR A 688 -7.52 -38.79 -7.98
N THR A 689 -7.51 -39.43 -9.16
CA THR A 689 -6.28 -39.60 -9.96
C THR A 689 -6.47 -39.06 -11.37
N ARG A 690 -5.35 -38.80 -12.06
CA ARG A 690 -5.30 -38.27 -13.43
C ARG A 690 -5.98 -36.91 -13.61
N ASN A 691 -5.86 -36.04 -12.61
CA ASN A 691 -6.35 -34.67 -12.70
C ASN A 691 -5.45 -33.81 -13.60
N PRO A 692 -6.00 -32.87 -14.40
CA PRO A 692 -5.20 -31.94 -15.19
C PRO A 692 -4.29 -31.08 -14.31
N VAL A 693 -3.07 -30.86 -14.77
CA VAL A 693 -2.03 -30.10 -14.04
C VAL A 693 -1.73 -28.81 -14.78
N MET A 694 -1.80 -27.67 -14.10
CA MET A 694 -1.41 -26.37 -14.63
C MET A 694 -0.18 -25.84 -13.89
N VAL A 695 0.92 -25.59 -14.61
CA VAL A 695 2.18 -25.10 -14.06
C VAL A 695 2.38 -23.63 -14.45
N TRP A 696 2.34 -22.74 -13.47
CA TRP A 696 2.51 -21.30 -13.63
C TRP A 696 3.99 -20.90 -13.59
N ILE A 697 4.44 -20.20 -14.64
CA ILE A 697 5.74 -19.54 -14.71
C ILE A 697 5.50 -18.03 -14.69
N HIS A 698 5.94 -17.39 -13.61
CA HIS A 698 5.71 -15.96 -13.41
C HIS A 698 6.50 -15.07 -14.39
N GLY A 699 5.92 -13.91 -14.69
CA GLY A 699 6.56 -12.81 -15.43
C GLY A 699 7.52 -11.98 -14.58
N GLY A 700 7.89 -10.80 -15.07
CA GLY A 700 8.80 -9.87 -14.37
C GLY A 700 10.10 -9.53 -15.11
N ALA A 701 10.07 -9.53 -16.45
CA ALA A 701 11.21 -9.17 -17.30
C ALA A 701 12.50 -9.96 -17.03
N PHE A 702 12.37 -11.19 -16.49
CA PHE A 702 13.49 -12.04 -16.02
C PHE A 702 14.27 -11.48 -14.81
N LEU A 703 13.84 -10.36 -14.23
CA LEU A 703 14.54 -9.67 -13.14
C LEU A 703 13.79 -9.74 -11.80
N ILE A 704 12.45 -9.89 -11.85
CA ILE A 704 11.57 -9.91 -10.68
C ILE A 704 10.48 -11.01 -10.82
N GLY A 705 9.71 -11.23 -9.76
CA GLY A 705 8.58 -12.16 -9.65
C GLY A 705 8.85 -13.36 -8.74
N SER A 706 7.81 -14.13 -8.44
CA SER A 706 7.88 -15.34 -7.62
C SER A 706 6.72 -16.29 -7.88
N GLY A 707 6.89 -17.57 -7.57
CA GLY A 707 5.81 -18.55 -7.43
C GLY A 707 5.09 -18.53 -6.08
N SER A 708 5.36 -17.57 -5.20
CA SER A 708 4.72 -17.50 -3.88
C SER A 708 3.26 -17.03 -3.95
N ASP A 709 2.39 -17.71 -3.19
CA ASP A 709 0.99 -17.29 -3.02
C ASP A 709 0.80 -16.03 -2.16
N ILE A 710 1.87 -15.50 -1.55
CA ILE A 710 1.87 -14.17 -0.92
C ILE A 710 1.66 -13.09 -1.97
N ASN A 711 2.26 -13.25 -3.15
CA ASN A 711 2.22 -12.27 -4.23
C ASN A 711 1.06 -12.54 -5.20
N GLN A 712 0.75 -13.81 -5.46
CA GLN A 712 -0.26 -14.19 -6.45
C GLN A 712 -0.90 -15.54 -6.10
N ARG A 713 -2.16 -15.53 -5.66
CA ARG A 713 -2.91 -16.73 -5.31
C ARG A 713 -3.65 -17.31 -6.52
N LEU A 714 -3.56 -18.63 -6.69
CA LEU A 714 -4.23 -19.38 -7.77
C LEU A 714 -5.70 -19.75 -7.45
N ASP A 715 -6.28 -19.10 -6.44
CA ASP A 715 -7.60 -19.36 -5.89
C ASP A 715 -8.72 -19.49 -6.93
N TYR A 716 -8.75 -18.60 -7.94
CA TYR A 716 -9.82 -18.62 -8.94
C TYR A 716 -9.72 -19.83 -9.88
N LEU A 717 -8.50 -20.29 -10.21
CA LEU A 717 -8.28 -21.50 -11.00
C LEU A 717 -8.57 -22.76 -10.19
N LEU A 718 -8.20 -22.78 -8.90
CA LEU A 718 -8.44 -23.93 -8.01
C LEU A 718 -9.94 -24.21 -7.82
N ALA A 719 -10.79 -23.19 -7.93
CA ALA A 719 -12.24 -23.36 -7.94
C ALA A 719 -12.78 -24.13 -9.16
N LYS A 720 -11.94 -24.40 -10.18
CA LYS A 720 -12.29 -25.10 -11.42
C LYS A 720 -11.70 -26.51 -11.50
N GLU A 721 -11.34 -27.11 -10.37
CA GLU A 721 -10.96 -28.54 -10.27
C GLU A 721 -9.77 -28.91 -11.16
N VAL A 722 -8.69 -28.15 -11.01
CA VAL A 722 -7.38 -28.45 -11.60
C VAL A 722 -6.32 -28.44 -10.51
N ILE A 723 -5.28 -29.27 -10.65
CA ILE A 723 -4.11 -29.16 -9.78
C ILE A 723 -3.24 -28.04 -10.31
N ALA A 724 -2.89 -27.09 -9.44
CA ALA A 724 -2.07 -25.96 -9.81
C ALA A 724 -0.68 -26.07 -9.18
N VAL A 725 0.35 -25.80 -9.97
CA VAL A 725 1.74 -25.74 -9.53
C VAL A 725 2.28 -24.35 -9.85
N SER A 726 3.03 -23.77 -8.93
CA SER A 726 3.75 -22.51 -9.17
C SER A 726 5.22 -22.70 -8.82
N ILE A 727 6.12 -22.09 -9.60
CA ILE A 727 7.56 -22.30 -9.46
C ILE A 727 8.30 -20.97 -9.33
N ASN A 728 9.38 -20.97 -8.56
CA ASN A 728 10.45 -19.97 -8.70
C ASN A 728 11.47 -20.42 -9.77
N TYR A 729 12.22 -19.45 -10.28
CA TYR A 729 13.44 -19.68 -11.08
C TYR A 729 14.42 -18.52 -10.85
N ARG A 730 15.73 -18.74 -11.01
CA ARG A 730 16.71 -17.67 -10.79
C ARG A 730 16.51 -16.50 -11.75
N LEU A 731 16.72 -15.29 -11.24
CA LEU A 731 16.47 -14.02 -11.92
C LEU A 731 17.76 -13.22 -12.13
N GLY A 732 17.71 -12.25 -13.04
CA GLY A 732 18.81 -11.31 -13.30
C GLY A 732 20.13 -12.00 -13.58
N ALA A 733 21.20 -11.51 -12.98
CA ALA A 733 22.53 -12.12 -13.11
C ALA A 733 22.60 -13.56 -12.60
N PHE A 734 21.82 -13.94 -11.60
CA PHE A 734 21.85 -15.32 -11.10
C PHE A 734 21.25 -16.32 -12.09
N GLY A 735 20.28 -15.87 -12.91
CA GLY A 735 19.60 -16.72 -13.90
C GLY A 735 20.14 -16.63 -15.32
N PHE A 736 20.84 -15.55 -15.68
CA PHE A 736 21.10 -15.21 -17.09
C PHE A 736 22.49 -14.66 -17.38
N LEU A 737 23.45 -14.84 -16.46
CA LEU A 737 24.85 -14.48 -16.71
C LEU A 737 25.46 -15.41 -17.78
N LYS A 738 26.03 -14.81 -18.83
CA LYS A 738 26.76 -15.53 -19.89
C LYS A 738 28.20 -15.00 -19.99
N LEU A 739 29.19 -15.86 -19.77
CA LEU A 739 30.62 -15.52 -19.86
C LEU A 739 31.42 -16.47 -20.77
N GLY A 740 30.76 -17.28 -21.60
CA GLY A 740 31.45 -18.29 -22.43
C GLY A 740 32.12 -19.40 -21.60
N HIS A 741 31.63 -19.62 -20.37
CA HIS A 741 32.17 -20.59 -19.41
C HIS A 741 31.07 -21.54 -18.94
N GLU A 742 31.41 -22.80 -18.60
CA GLU A 742 30.44 -23.83 -18.22
C GLU A 742 29.64 -23.43 -16.96
N ALA A 743 30.30 -22.78 -15.99
CA ALA A 743 29.66 -22.28 -14.77
C ALA A 743 28.85 -20.99 -14.96
N ALA A 744 28.82 -20.40 -16.16
CA ALA A 744 28.01 -19.22 -16.49
C ALA A 744 27.64 -19.29 -17.98
N SER A 745 26.96 -20.37 -18.37
CA SER A 745 26.60 -20.68 -19.76
C SER A 745 25.56 -19.72 -20.37
N GLY A 746 24.89 -18.93 -19.52
CA GLY A 746 23.58 -18.37 -19.81
C GLY A 746 22.44 -19.37 -19.59
N ASN A 747 21.24 -18.84 -19.42
CA ASN A 747 19.97 -19.58 -19.30
C ASN A 747 19.76 -20.45 -18.06
N GLN A 748 20.52 -20.25 -16.98
CA GLN A 748 20.33 -20.95 -15.71
C GLN A 748 18.87 -20.89 -15.22
N GLY A 749 18.22 -19.72 -15.30
CA GLY A 749 16.82 -19.57 -14.94
C GLY A 749 15.87 -20.43 -15.77
N LEU A 750 16.14 -20.65 -17.06
CA LEU A 750 15.35 -21.58 -17.89
C LEU A 750 15.65 -23.04 -17.57
N LYS A 751 16.91 -23.36 -17.23
CA LYS A 751 17.28 -24.70 -16.78
C LYS A 751 16.62 -25.04 -15.43
N ASP A 752 16.47 -24.06 -14.54
CA ASP A 752 15.72 -24.20 -13.29
C ASP A 752 14.27 -24.60 -13.59
N GLN A 753 13.62 -23.93 -14.55
CA GLN A 753 12.25 -24.25 -14.97
C GLN A 753 12.15 -25.67 -15.56
N ILE A 754 13.14 -26.12 -16.34
CA ILE A 754 13.19 -27.50 -16.84
C ILE A 754 13.29 -28.52 -15.70
N VAL A 755 14.14 -28.26 -14.70
CA VAL A 755 14.26 -29.16 -13.54
C VAL A 755 12.97 -29.17 -12.71
N ALA A 756 12.33 -28.02 -12.52
CA ALA A 756 11.02 -27.96 -11.87
C ALA A 756 9.96 -28.77 -12.65
N LEU A 757 9.92 -28.66 -13.98
CA LEU A 757 9.00 -29.45 -14.82
C LEU A 757 9.29 -30.96 -14.77
N LYS A 758 10.57 -31.36 -14.71
CA LYS A 758 10.95 -32.76 -14.47
C LYS A 758 10.46 -33.24 -13.11
N TRP A 759 10.63 -32.41 -12.08
CA TRP A 759 10.10 -32.73 -10.75
C TRP A 759 8.58 -32.92 -10.78
N VAL A 760 7.84 -32.03 -11.47
CA VAL A 760 6.39 -32.14 -11.64
C VAL A 760 6.04 -33.45 -12.35
N LYS A 761 6.67 -33.74 -13.50
CA LYS A 761 6.43 -34.98 -14.26
C LYS A 761 6.68 -36.24 -13.41
N GLU A 762 7.72 -36.22 -12.56
CA GLU A 762 8.08 -37.36 -11.69
C GLU A 762 7.14 -37.53 -10.48
N ASN A 763 6.60 -36.44 -9.92
CA ASN A 763 5.94 -36.48 -8.60
C ASN A 763 4.46 -36.14 -8.60
N ILE A 764 3.92 -35.47 -9.63
CA ILE A 764 2.56 -34.90 -9.56
C ILE A 764 1.46 -35.95 -9.41
N GLN A 765 1.71 -37.19 -9.84
CA GLN A 765 0.81 -38.33 -9.63
C GLN A 765 0.52 -38.61 -8.15
N ILE A 766 1.47 -38.33 -7.26
CA ILE A 766 1.31 -38.49 -5.80
C ILE A 766 0.24 -37.55 -5.26
N PHE A 767 0.06 -36.40 -5.91
CA PHE A 767 -0.94 -35.40 -5.58
C PHE A 767 -2.26 -35.62 -6.33
N GLY A 768 -2.39 -36.72 -7.09
CA GLY A 768 -3.55 -37.03 -7.93
C GLY A 768 -3.50 -36.45 -9.34
N GLY A 769 -2.40 -35.80 -9.74
CA GLY A 769 -2.25 -35.21 -11.07
C GLY A 769 -1.91 -36.20 -12.17
N ASP A 770 -2.22 -35.86 -13.41
CA ASP A 770 -1.85 -36.61 -14.59
C ASP A 770 -0.50 -36.11 -15.14
N PRO A 771 0.59 -36.89 -15.03
CA PRO A 771 1.85 -36.52 -15.65
C PRO A 771 1.75 -36.41 -17.18
N GLU A 772 0.75 -37.03 -17.83
CA GLU A 772 0.50 -36.96 -19.27
C GLU A 772 -0.47 -35.84 -19.68
N ASN A 773 -0.93 -35.01 -18.72
CA ASN A 773 -1.82 -33.88 -18.99
C ASN A 773 -1.38 -32.60 -18.26
N ILE A 774 -0.14 -32.19 -18.52
CA ILE A 774 0.49 -30.98 -17.99
C ILE A 774 0.33 -29.81 -18.97
N THR A 775 -0.21 -28.70 -18.49
CA THR A 775 -0.29 -27.41 -19.19
C THR A 775 0.66 -26.41 -18.53
N VAL A 776 1.59 -25.83 -19.30
CA VAL A 776 2.49 -24.79 -18.79
C VAL A 776 2.00 -23.43 -19.27
N PHE A 777 1.92 -22.45 -18.36
CA PHE A 777 1.43 -21.13 -18.70
C PHE A 777 2.18 -20.03 -17.98
N GLY A 778 2.24 -18.87 -18.61
CA GLY A 778 2.90 -17.69 -18.08
C GLY A 778 2.41 -16.42 -18.76
N SER A 779 2.72 -15.29 -18.13
CA SER A 779 2.49 -13.96 -18.70
C SER A 779 3.77 -13.14 -18.78
N SER A 780 3.82 -12.18 -19.69
CA SER A 780 5.01 -11.36 -19.89
C SER A 780 6.26 -12.23 -20.17
N SER A 781 7.39 -11.97 -19.51
CA SER A 781 8.59 -12.83 -19.59
C SER A 781 8.34 -14.30 -19.24
N GLY A 782 7.31 -14.60 -18.43
CA GLY A 782 6.87 -15.96 -18.16
C GLY A 782 6.33 -16.64 -19.41
N ALA A 783 5.51 -15.95 -20.22
CA ALA A 783 5.06 -16.45 -21.53
C ALA A 783 6.23 -16.63 -22.51
N ALA A 784 7.20 -15.70 -22.50
CA ALA A 784 8.42 -15.85 -23.27
C ALA A 784 9.20 -17.11 -22.84
N CYS A 785 9.34 -17.37 -21.53
CA CYS A 785 9.90 -18.60 -20.98
C CYS A 785 9.13 -19.84 -21.46
N VAL A 786 7.80 -19.86 -21.37
CA VAL A 786 6.99 -20.99 -21.86
C VAL A 786 7.24 -21.24 -23.35
N HIS A 787 7.26 -20.19 -24.18
CA HIS A 787 7.53 -20.35 -25.60
C HIS A 787 8.96 -20.86 -25.84
N LEU A 788 9.95 -20.35 -25.11
CA LEU A 788 11.33 -20.82 -25.18
C LEU A 788 11.47 -22.29 -24.75
N LEU A 789 10.72 -22.73 -23.75
CA LEU A 789 10.64 -24.14 -23.37
C LEU A 789 9.93 -25.00 -24.44
N MET A 790 9.05 -24.43 -25.26
CA MET A 790 8.53 -25.15 -26.44
C MET A 790 9.57 -25.31 -27.56
N LEU A 791 10.59 -24.45 -27.59
CA LEU A 791 11.65 -24.47 -28.60
C LEU A 791 12.86 -25.31 -28.17
N SER A 792 13.04 -25.53 -26.87
CA SER A 792 14.21 -26.25 -26.37
C SER A 792 14.05 -27.77 -26.53
N PRO A 793 15.08 -28.47 -27.05
CA PRO A 793 15.07 -29.93 -27.07
C PRO A 793 15.07 -30.55 -25.67
N LEU A 794 15.55 -29.83 -24.65
CA LEU A 794 15.69 -30.34 -23.27
C LEU A 794 14.37 -30.43 -22.50
N SER A 795 13.33 -29.74 -22.97
CA SER A 795 11.97 -29.73 -22.38
C SER A 795 10.96 -30.51 -23.21
N LYS A 796 11.37 -31.12 -24.32
CA LYS A 796 10.51 -31.93 -25.19
C LYS A 796 9.90 -33.09 -24.38
N GLY A 797 8.57 -33.20 -24.42
CA GLY A 797 7.81 -34.23 -23.71
C GLY A 797 7.53 -33.97 -22.22
N LEU A 798 7.98 -32.85 -21.65
CA LEU A 798 7.69 -32.52 -20.25
C LEU A 798 6.29 -31.94 -20.03
N PHE A 799 5.67 -31.39 -21.07
CA PHE A 799 4.32 -30.82 -21.01
C PHE A 799 3.61 -30.98 -22.36
N HIS A 800 2.29 -30.83 -22.33
CA HIS A 800 1.38 -31.29 -23.39
C HIS A 800 0.55 -30.15 -23.98
N LYS A 801 0.49 -29.01 -23.29
CA LYS A 801 -0.25 -27.80 -23.70
C LYS A 801 0.46 -26.57 -23.18
N ALA A 802 0.32 -25.44 -23.87
CA ALA A 802 0.90 -24.17 -23.43
C ALA A 802 -0.08 -23.00 -23.53
N ILE A 803 0.05 -22.02 -22.64
CA ILE A 803 -0.67 -20.73 -22.73
C ILE A 803 0.35 -19.60 -22.64
N LEU A 804 0.39 -18.77 -23.69
CA LEU A 804 1.35 -17.70 -23.91
C LEU A 804 0.64 -16.34 -23.83
N GLN A 805 0.69 -15.69 -22.67
CA GLN A 805 0.00 -14.42 -22.44
C GLN A 805 0.91 -13.22 -22.71
N SER A 806 0.43 -12.31 -23.59
CA SER A 806 1.07 -11.07 -24.06
C SER A 806 2.33 -11.18 -24.91
N THR A 807 3.17 -12.21 -24.73
CA THR A 807 4.53 -12.22 -25.31
C THR A 807 5.00 -13.60 -25.74
N ILE A 808 5.99 -13.63 -26.64
CA ILE A 808 6.63 -14.85 -27.14
C ILE A 808 8.13 -14.61 -27.41
N SER A 809 8.89 -15.69 -27.63
CA SER A 809 10.34 -15.63 -27.93
C SER A 809 10.76 -14.76 -29.14
N THR A 810 9.87 -14.43 -30.07
CA THR A 810 10.19 -13.54 -31.21
C THR A 810 10.05 -12.06 -30.88
N CYS A 811 9.50 -11.70 -29.72
CA CYS A 811 9.58 -10.35 -29.20
C CYS A 811 11.06 -10.00 -28.97
N SER A 812 11.52 -8.86 -29.49
CA SER A 812 12.96 -8.52 -29.55
C SER A 812 13.70 -8.45 -28.21
N TRP A 813 12.97 -8.38 -27.10
CA TRP A 813 13.51 -8.34 -25.74
C TRP A 813 13.49 -9.69 -25.03
N ALA A 814 12.80 -10.70 -25.58
CA ALA A 814 12.60 -12.00 -24.95
C ALA A 814 13.87 -12.87 -24.95
N ILE A 815 14.77 -12.65 -25.91
CA ILE A 815 16.03 -13.38 -26.05
C ILE A 815 17.05 -12.56 -26.83
N LYS A 816 18.31 -12.58 -26.38
CA LYS A 816 19.44 -11.93 -27.06
C LYS A 816 20.25 -12.96 -27.86
N GLU A 817 20.35 -12.74 -29.16
CA GLU A 817 21.13 -13.60 -30.05
C GLU A 817 22.62 -13.21 -30.13
N THR A 818 23.01 -12.02 -29.66
CA THR A 818 24.41 -11.55 -29.72
C THR A 818 24.78 -10.67 -28.52
N GLN A 819 26.08 -10.56 -28.22
CA GLN A 819 26.69 -9.57 -27.33
C GLN A 819 26.31 -9.63 -25.84
N GLN A 820 25.74 -10.74 -25.33
CA GLN A 820 25.41 -10.83 -23.90
C GLN A 820 26.66 -10.82 -23.01
N GLU A 821 27.75 -11.45 -23.45
CA GLU A 821 29.02 -11.48 -22.71
C GLU A 821 29.51 -10.07 -22.39
N VAL A 822 29.33 -9.12 -23.31
CA VAL A 822 29.68 -7.70 -23.10
C VAL A 822 28.93 -7.14 -21.89
N ILE A 823 27.66 -7.48 -21.72
CA ILE A 823 26.87 -7.02 -20.58
C ILE A 823 27.32 -7.73 -19.28
N SER A 824 27.65 -9.01 -19.33
CA SER A 824 28.18 -9.76 -18.19
C SER A 824 29.53 -9.20 -17.71
N PHE A 825 30.46 -8.91 -18.64
CA PHE A 825 31.73 -8.26 -18.30
C PHE A 825 31.52 -6.83 -17.79
N LYS A 826 30.55 -6.09 -18.35
CA LYS A 826 30.19 -4.74 -17.86
C LYS A 826 29.64 -4.78 -16.44
N LEU A 827 28.85 -5.79 -16.08
CA LEU A 827 28.36 -5.98 -14.72
C LEU A 827 29.53 -6.13 -13.73
N ALA A 828 30.53 -6.96 -14.08
CA ALA A 828 31.71 -7.15 -13.26
C ALA A 828 32.57 -5.88 -13.14
N SER A 829 32.73 -5.13 -14.26
CA SER A 829 33.42 -3.83 -14.28
C SER A 829 32.76 -2.82 -13.35
N VAL A 830 31.42 -2.72 -13.37
CA VAL A 830 30.64 -1.85 -12.47
C VAL A 830 30.82 -2.24 -10.99
N LEU A 831 31.13 -3.51 -10.71
CA LEU A 831 31.42 -4.03 -9.38
C LEU A 831 32.91 -3.92 -9.00
N GLY A 832 33.76 -3.44 -9.90
CA GLY A 832 35.17 -3.17 -9.65
C GLY A 832 36.16 -4.21 -10.20
N ASN A 833 35.75 -5.06 -11.15
CA ASN A 833 36.65 -6.01 -11.82
C ASN A 833 36.56 -5.91 -13.34
N ASP A 834 37.64 -5.42 -13.96
CA ASP A 834 37.76 -5.21 -15.41
C ASP A 834 38.37 -6.38 -16.18
N SER A 835 38.66 -7.51 -15.50
CA SER A 835 39.23 -8.70 -16.11
C SER A 835 38.41 -9.17 -17.33
N LYS A 836 39.12 -9.76 -18.28
CA LYS A 836 38.54 -10.37 -19.49
C LYS A 836 38.55 -11.90 -19.42
N ASP A 837 39.09 -12.48 -18.34
CA ASP A 837 39.05 -13.91 -18.09
C ASP A 837 37.72 -14.29 -17.43
N PRO A 838 36.87 -15.14 -18.09
CA PRO A 838 35.64 -15.63 -17.50
C PRO A 838 35.80 -16.28 -16.12
N GLU A 839 36.89 -17.03 -15.90
CA GLU A 839 37.10 -17.76 -14.64
C GLU A 839 37.37 -16.79 -13.48
N GLU A 840 38.22 -15.79 -13.71
CA GLU A 840 38.49 -14.73 -12.73
C GLU A 840 37.22 -13.94 -12.39
N ILE A 841 36.39 -13.64 -13.39
CA ILE A 841 35.14 -12.91 -13.19
C ILE A 841 34.13 -13.74 -12.40
N ILE A 842 34.00 -15.04 -12.68
CA ILE A 842 33.10 -15.92 -11.94
C ILE A 842 33.54 -16.04 -10.47
N GLU A 843 34.82 -16.28 -10.22
CA GLU A 843 35.37 -16.36 -8.86
C GLU A 843 35.26 -15.05 -8.11
N PHE A 844 35.38 -13.91 -8.80
CA PHE A 844 35.10 -12.59 -8.25
C PHE A 844 33.62 -12.44 -7.88
N LEU A 845 32.69 -12.67 -8.82
CA LEU A 845 31.25 -12.50 -8.60
C LEU A 845 30.70 -13.47 -7.54
N ARG A 846 31.30 -14.65 -7.35
CA ARG A 846 30.98 -15.58 -6.24
C ARG A 846 31.25 -15.00 -4.86
N LYS A 847 32.18 -14.04 -4.76
CA LYS A 847 32.53 -13.36 -3.49
C LYS A 847 31.68 -12.11 -3.25
N ILE A 848 31.00 -11.59 -4.27
CA ILE A 848 30.16 -10.40 -4.14
C ILE A 848 28.82 -10.75 -3.47
N PRO A 849 28.36 -9.99 -2.47
CA PRO A 849 27.03 -10.17 -1.89
C PRO A 849 25.92 -10.04 -2.95
N ALA A 850 24.87 -10.87 -2.82
CA ALA A 850 23.86 -10.96 -3.86
C ALA A 850 23.14 -9.63 -4.13
N ASP A 851 22.89 -8.84 -3.08
CA ASP A 851 22.23 -7.55 -3.19
C ASP A 851 23.02 -6.51 -4.00
N GLN A 852 24.35 -6.57 -3.95
CA GLN A 852 25.21 -5.70 -4.74
C GLN A 852 25.14 -6.06 -6.23
N ILE A 853 25.08 -7.35 -6.56
CA ILE A 853 24.92 -7.82 -7.94
C ILE A 853 23.55 -7.39 -8.48
N VAL A 854 22.48 -7.59 -7.69
CA VAL A 854 21.11 -7.17 -8.04
C VAL A 854 21.05 -5.67 -8.29
N LYS A 855 21.70 -4.83 -7.47
CA LYS A 855 21.72 -3.37 -7.69
C LYS A 855 22.56 -3.00 -8.92
N ALA A 856 23.70 -3.65 -9.12
CA ALA A 856 24.65 -3.30 -10.18
C ALA A 856 24.09 -3.53 -11.60
N GLN A 857 23.28 -4.58 -11.81
CA GLN A 857 22.68 -4.87 -13.12
C GLN A 857 21.74 -3.77 -13.65
N TYR A 858 21.27 -2.85 -12.81
CA TYR A 858 20.44 -1.70 -13.24
C TYR A 858 21.26 -0.43 -13.51
N ARG A 859 22.50 -0.32 -13.00
CA ARG A 859 23.30 0.92 -13.05
C ARG A 859 23.68 1.37 -14.45
N PHE A 860 23.65 0.47 -15.43
CA PHE A 860 24.00 0.77 -16.82
C PHE A 860 22.78 0.82 -17.75
N LEU A 861 21.56 0.80 -17.22
CA LEU A 861 20.34 1.03 -17.99
C LEU A 861 20.01 2.53 -18.00
N THR A 862 19.87 3.10 -19.19
CA THR A 862 19.32 4.45 -19.35
C THR A 862 17.79 4.41 -19.39
N ARG A 863 17.13 5.55 -19.18
CA ARG A 863 15.67 5.67 -19.38
C ARG A 863 15.24 5.26 -20.79
N LYS A 864 16.06 5.58 -21.79
CA LYS A 864 15.87 5.18 -23.20
C LYS A 864 15.97 3.66 -23.39
N ASP A 865 16.86 2.99 -22.66
CA ASP A 865 16.95 1.53 -22.66
C ASP A 865 15.68 0.89 -22.11
N MET A 866 15.10 1.45 -21.04
CA MET A 866 13.85 0.95 -20.46
C MET A 866 12.67 1.07 -21.45
N TYR A 867 12.49 2.22 -22.10
CA TYR A 867 11.41 2.40 -23.10
C TYR A 867 11.58 1.56 -24.37
N SER A 868 12.80 1.14 -24.70
CA SER A 868 13.10 0.30 -25.86
C SER A 868 13.17 -1.20 -25.54
N PHE A 869 12.72 -1.61 -24.35
CA PHE A 869 12.83 -2.96 -23.81
C PHE A 869 14.25 -3.55 -23.91
N ASN A 870 15.28 -2.71 -23.71
CA ASN A 870 16.67 -3.13 -23.73
C ASN A 870 17.08 -3.70 -22.37
N LEU A 871 16.51 -4.85 -22.01
CA LEU A 871 16.76 -5.52 -20.73
C LEU A 871 18.23 -5.94 -20.60
N PRO A 872 18.85 -5.85 -19.40
CA PRO A 872 20.28 -6.10 -19.23
C PRO A 872 20.61 -7.58 -19.40
N LEU A 873 19.93 -8.45 -18.65
CA LEU A 873 20.18 -9.89 -18.58
C LEU A 873 18.89 -10.62 -18.92
N THR A 874 18.92 -11.43 -19.97
CA THR A 874 17.77 -12.10 -20.61
C THR A 874 18.24 -13.48 -21.09
N PRO A 875 17.31 -14.36 -21.52
CA PRO A 875 17.69 -15.55 -22.26
C PRO A 875 18.66 -15.25 -23.43
N VAL A 876 19.48 -16.24 -23.78
CA VAL A 876 20.53 -16.13 -24.80
C VAL A 876 20.66 -17.39 -25.64
N ILE A 877 21.27 -17.28 -26.82
CA ILE A 877 21.77 -18.45 -27.53
C ILE A 877 23.03 -18.98 -26.81
N ASP A 878 23.04 -20.27 -26.50
CA ASP A 878 24.10 -20.96 -25.75
C ASP A 878 24.70 -22.13 -26.52
N SER A 879 24.73 -22.05 -27.86
CA SER A 879 25.27 -23.10 -28.76
C SER A 879 26.73 -23.50 -28.50
N ASP A 880 27.47 -22.66 -27.78
CA ASP A 880 28.87 -22.81 -27.38
C ASP A 880 29.07 -23.74 -26.17
N VAL A 881 28.01 -24.14 -25.45
CA VAL A 881 28.13 -25.00 -24.26
C VAL A 881 27.78 -26.46 -24.55
N LYS A 882 28.27 -27.38 -23.70
CA LYS A 882 28.14 -28.85 -23.92
C LYS A 882 26.69 -29.33 -24.06
N LYS A 883 25.77 -28.74 -23.29
CA LYS A 883 24.34 -29.08 -23.28
C LYS A 883 23.52 -27.80 -23.53
N PRO A 884 23.49 -27.30 -24.77
CA PRO A 884 22.86 -26.03 -25.08
C PRO A 884 21.34 -26.13 -24.96
N LEU A 885 20.71 -25.13 -24.35
CA LEU A 885 19.26 -25.02 -24.32
C LEU A 885 18.73 -24.54 -25.68
N PHE A 886 19.52 -23.71 -26.38
CA PHE A 886 19.30 -23.21 -27.72
C PHE A 886 20.54 -23.42 -28.59
N PRO A 887 20.67 -24.58 -29.26
CA PRO A 887 21.85 -24.91 -30.07
C PRO A 887 21.99 -24.08 -31.36
N ARG A 888 20.98 -23.27 -31.70
CA ARG A 888 20.94 -22.48 -32.94
C ARG A 888 20.02 -21.27 -32.76
N PRO A 889 20.09 -20.26 -33.65
CA PRO A 889 19.22 -19.08 -33.59
C PRO A 889 17.72 -19.40 -33.57
N ILE A 890 16.92 -18.52 -32.95
CA ILE A 890 15.50 -18.78 -32.67
C ILE A 890 14.69 -18.97 -33.95
N HIS A 891 14.97 -18.20 -35.00
CA HIS A 891 14.26 -18.33 -36.27
C HIS A 891 14.35 -19.75 -36.88
N GLN A 892 15.43 -20.49 -36.60
CA GLN A 892 15.55 -21.88 -37.02
C GLN A 892 14.77 -22.79 -36.06
N LEU A 893 14.88 -22.58 -34.75
CA LEU A 893 14.15 -23.35 -33.72
C LEU A 893 12.63 -23.27 -33.88
N LEU A 894 12.07 -22.18 -34.38
CA LEU A 894 10.64 -22.04 -34.70
C LEU A 894 10.11 -23.02 -35.77
N ASN A 895 11.00 -23.71 -36.50
CA ASN A 895 10.59 -24.80 -37.39
C ASN A 895 10.38 -26.11 -36.63
N ASP A 896 11.16 -26.32 -35.56
CA ASP A 896 11.20 -27.57 -34.79
C ASP A 896 10.51 -27.42 -33.43
N ASP A 897 9.68 -26.38 -33.27
CA ASP A 897 8.90 -26.15 -32.05
C ASP A 897 7.97 -27.33 -31.73
N ASN A 898 7.68 -27.54 -30.44
CA ASN A 898 6.79 -28.62 -30.00
C ASN A 898 5.40 -28.48 -30.65
N ASP A 899 4.91 -29.58 -31.25
CA ASP A 899 3.60 -29.66 -31.88
C ASP A 899 2.52 -30.04 -30.85
N ILE A 900 2.26 -29.09 -29.93
CA ILE A 900 1.26 -29.21 -28.87
C ILE A 900 0.20 -28.11 -28.99
N PRO A 901 -1.02 -28.33 -28.47
CA PRO A 901 -2.05 -27.30 -28.41
C PRO A 901 -1.58 -26.06 -27.65
N ILE A 902 -1.90 -24.87 -28.18
CA ILE A 902 -1.60 -23.61 -27.49
C ILE A 902 -2.78 -22.64 -27.42
N ILE A 903 -2.83 -21.86 -26.34
CA ILE A 903 -3.49 -20.54 -26.31
C ILE A 903 -2.39 -19.48 -26.40
N VAL A 904 -2.59 -18.45 -27.21
CA VAL A 904 -1.68 -17.32 -27.33
C VAL A 904 -2.48 -16.04 -27.55
N GLY A 905 -2.03 -14.92 -27.00
CA GLY A 905 -2.75 -13.66 -27.18
C GLY A 905 -2.07 -12.48 -26.53
N TYR A 906 -2.72 -11.34 -26.59
CA TYR A 906 -2.23 -10.07 -26.05
C TYR A 906 -3.38 -9.18 -25.60
N THR A 907 -3.06 -8.18 -24.79
CA THR A 907 -3.97 -7.12 -24.37
C THR A 907 -3.98 -5.97 -25.39
N THR A 908 -5.05 -5.17 -25.43
CA THR A 908 -5.19 -4.17 -26.50
C THR A 908 -4.22 -3.00 -26.50
N HIS A 909 -3.61 -2.69 -25.34
CA HIS A 909 -2.76 -1.52 -25.12
C HIS A 909 -1.57 -1.88 -24.21
N GLU A 910 -0.86 -2.96 -24.53
CA GLU A 910 0.24 -3.50 -23.73
C GLU A 910 1.25 -2.43 -23.25
N TYR A 911 1.69 -1.57 -24.17
CA TYR A 911 2.78 -0.63 -23.97
C TYR A 911 2.47 0.46 -22.93
N ILE A 912 1.19 0.68 -22.60
CA ILE A 912 0.79 1.69 -21.62
C ILE A 912 1.50 1.48 -20.27
N LEU A 913 1.71 0.23 -19.85
CA LEU A 913 2.37 -0.11 -18.58
C LEU A 913 3.82 0.43 -18.51
N TYR A 914 4.47 0.60 -19.66
CA TYR A 914 5.88 0.97 -19.76
C TYR A 914 6.10 2.47 -20.00
N LEU A 915 5.03 3.25 -20.12
CA LEU A 915 5.08 4.69 -20.30
C LEU A 915 4.74 5.38 -18.97
N ASP A 916 5.78 5.75 -18.20
CA ASP A 916 5.62 6.40 -16.89
C ASP A 916 5.47 7.93 -16.95
N ASP A 917 5.73 8.52 -18.13
CA ASP A 917 5.76 9.96 -18.37
C ASP A 917 5.11 10.29 -19.73
N PHE A 918 3.94 10.92 -19.63
CA PHE A 918 3.10 11.30 -20.76
C PHE A 918 3.34 12.74 -21.22
N SER A 919 4.40 13.39 -20.76
CA SER A 919 4.73 14.74 -21.19
C SER A 919 5.01 14.79 -22.68
N GLU A 920 4.61 15.89 -23.33
CA GLU A 920 4.88 16.10 -24.75
C GLU A 920 6.39 15.97 -25.08
N LYS A 921 7.26 16.35 -24.15
CA LYS A 921 8.71 16.16 -24.26
C LYS A 921 9.07 14.67 -24.43
N ASN A 922 8.55 13.81 -23.56
CA ASN A 922 8.84 12.38 -23.60
C ASN A 922 8.22 11.70 -24.83
N LEU A 923 6.99 12.07 -25.19
CA LEU A 923 6.32 11.57 -26.39
C LEU A 923 7.05 11.97 -27.68
N LYS A 924 7.59 13.20 -27.76
CA LYS A 924 8.42 13.64 -28.87
C LYS A 924 9.72 12.86 -28.95
N MET A 925 10.40 12.65 -27.81
CA MET A 925 11.61 11.83 -27.75
C MET A 925 11.36 10.42 -28.31
N LEU A 926 10.28 9.75 -27.88
CA LEU A 926 9.92 8.41 -28.38
C LEU A 926 9.60 8.43 -29.88
N TYR A 927 8.85 9.44 -30.34
CA TYR A 927 8.50 9.60 -31.75
C TYR A 927 9.74 9.81 -32.64
N GLU A 928 10.68 10.63 -32.18
CA GLU A 928 11.94 10.92 -32.86
C GLU A 928 12.87 9.71 -32.89
N ASP A 929 12.81 8.86 -31.85
CA ASP A 929 13.62 7.64 -31.76
C ASP A 929 13.00 6.42 -32.48
N LEU A 930 11.78 6.53 -33.01
CA LEU A 930 11.12 5.45 -33.77
C LEU A 930 12.03 4.80 -34.85
N PRO A 931 12.84 5.55 -35.64
CA PRO A 931 13.76 4.93 -36.59
C PRO A 931 14.73 3.95 -35.92
N ASN A 932 15.22 4.25 -34.71
CA ASN A 932 16.12 3.36 -33.97
C ASN A 932 15.39 2.13 -33.44
N HIS A 933 14.17 2.30 -32.90
CA HIS A 933 13.33 1.19 -32.47
C HIS A 933 13.08 0.22 -33.64
N VAL A 934 12.66 0.74 -34.80
CA VAL A 934 12.38 -0.07 -35.99
C VAL A 934 13.63 -0.74 -36.53
N ARG A 935 14.75 -0.01 -36.62
CA ARG A 935 16.05 -0.55 -37.06
C ARG A 935 16.49 -1.74 -36.21
N LYS A 936 16.37 -1.60 -34.89
CA LYS A 936 16.74 -2.63 -33.91
C LYS A 936 15.84 -3.86 -34.04
N VAL A 937 14.52 -3.68 -33.99
CA VAL A 937 13.56 -4.79 -33.98
C VAL A 937 13.52 -5.54 -35.31
N ARG A 938 13.58 -4.82 -36.43
CA ARG A 938 13.54 -5.44 -37.78
C ARG A 938 14.92 -5.82 -38.31
N LYS A 939 15.99 -5.59 -37.54
CA LYS A 939 17.39 -5.81 -37.96
C LYS A 939 17.70 -5.18 -39.33
N LEU A 940 17.06 -4.04 -39.65
CA LEU A 940 17.24 -3.34 -40.93
C LEU A 940 18.56 -2.55 -40.88
N GLN A 941 19.48 -2.82 -41.79
CA GLN A 941 20.74 -2.05 -41.87
C GLN A 941 20.72 -0.97 -42.95
N ASP A 942 19.84 -1.08 -43.93
CA ASP A 942 19.71 -0.13 -45.05
C ASP A 942 18.95 1.15 -44.61
N PRO A 943 19.60 2.33 -44.64
CA PRO A 943 18.98 3.60 -44.27
C PRO A 943 17.81 3.99 -45.18
N VAL A 944 17.84 3.63 -46.47
CA VAL A 944 16.79 3.95 -47.44
C VAL A 944 15.54 3.16 -47.14
N LYS A 945 15.67 1.85 -46.92
CA LYS A 945 14.55 0.98 -46.51
C LYS A 945 13.97 1.40 -45.17
N THR A 946 14.84 1.79 -44.24
CA THR A 946 14.42 2.32 -42.94
C THR A 946 13.59 3.61 -43.12
N ALA A 947 14.04 4.55 -43.95
CA ALA A 947 13.30 5.78 -44.23
C ALA A 947 11.93 5.52 -44.91
N GLN A 948 11.89 4.58 -45.87
CA GLN A 948 10.64 4.18 -46.55
C GLN A 948 9.64 3.54 -45.57
N LEU A 949 10.11 2.63 -44.72
CA LEU A 949 9.30 2.04 -43.66
C LEU A 949 8.82 3.09 -42.65
N MET A 950 9.70 4.01 -42.23
CA MET A 950 9.33 5.09 -41.32
C MET A 950 8.26 6.01 -41.91
N LYS A 951 8.31 6.30 -43.22
CA LYS A 951 7.23 7.04 -43.90
C LYS A 951 5.89 6.32 -43.80
N ARG A 952 5.87 4.99 -43.97
CA ARG A 952 4.66 4.17 -43.82
C ARG A 952 4.15 4.15 -42.38
N ILE A 953 5.03 3.93 -41.40
CA ILE A 953 4.69 3.90 -39.96
C ILE A 953 4.08 5.24 -39.53
N LYS A 954 4.74 6.36 -39.90
CA LYS A 954 4.25 7.72 -39.58
C LYS A 954 2.92 8.01 -40.28
N GLN A 955 2.74 7.56 -41.52
CA GLN A 955 1.45 7.69 -42.21
C GLN A 955 0.35 6.86 -41.55
N TRP A 956 0.66 5.64 -41.09
CA TRP A 956 -0.32 4.71 -40.56
C TRP A 956 -0.79 5.09 -39.16
N TYR A 957 0.14 5.28 -38.21
CA TYR A 957 -0.20 5.54 -36.81
C TYR A 957 -0.43 7.03 -36.51
N PHE A 958 0.26 7.93 -37.21
CA PHE A 958 0.22 9.36 -36.91
C PHE A 958 -0.48 10.18 -38.00
N ASN A 959 -1.00 9.52 -39.05
CA ASN A 959 -1.60 10.18 -40.20
C ASN A 959 -0.68 11.25 -40.84
N GLY A 960 0.64 11.02 -40.79
CA GLY A 960 1.66 11.95 -41.28
C GLY A 960 1.85 13.21 -40.43
N LYS A 961 1.16 13.34 -39.29
CA LYS A 961 1.25 14.50 -38.39
C LYS A 961 2.46 14.38 -37.44
N PRO A 962 3.00 15.51 -36.95
CA PRO A 962 4.01 15.50 -35.89
C PRO A 962 3.43 15.01 -34.56
N CYS A 963 4.30 14.53 -33.68
CA CYS A 963 3.93 14.12 -32.32
C CYS A 963 3.68 15.35 -31.43
N THR A 964 2.56 15.34 -30.70
CA THR A 964 2.13 16.37 -29.74
C THR A 964 1.67 15.70 -28.44
N GLY A 965 1.30 16.47 -27.41
CA GLY A 965 0.68 15.91 -26.19
C GLY A 965 -0.52 15.00 -26.45
N ASN A 966 -1.27 15.22 -27.54
CA ASN A 966 -2.43 14.40 -27.93
C ASN A 966 -2.05 13.08 -28.63
N SER A 967 -0.76 12.80 -28.80
CA SER A 967 -0.26 11.63 -29.54
C SER A 967 -0.02 10.38 -28.67
N VAL A 968 -0.34 10.42 -27.37
CA VAL A 968 -0.13 9.30 -26.42
C VAL A 968 -0.65 7.98 -26.98
N LEU A 969 -1.91 7.95 -27.45
CA LEU A 969 -2.53 6.74 -28.02
C LEU A 969 -1.79 6.21 -29.25
N PHE A 970 -1.37 7.10 -30.15
CA PHE A 970 -0.66 6.71 -31.36
C PHE A 970 0.74 6.16 -31.05
N ILE A 971 1.40 6.69 -30.03
CA ILE A 971 2.68 6.17 -29.54
C ILE A 971 2.48 4.77 -28.95
N ILE A 972 1.49 4.58 -28.06
CA ILE A 972 1.18 3.27 -27.46
C ILE A 972 0.92 2.24 -28.56
N GLN A 973 0.00 2.53 -29.49
CA GLN A 973 -0.34 1.61 -30.58
C GLN A 973 0.84 1.30 -31.51
N CYS A 974 1.69 2.28 -31.78
CA CYS A 974 2.89 2.09 -32.59
C CYS A 974 3.91 1.20 -31.86
N MET A 975 4.12 1.42 -30.56
CA MET A 975 5.06 0.65 -29.76
C MET A 975 4.58 -0.76 -29.49
N ASP A 976 3.27 -0.95 -29.23
CA ASP A 976 2.60 -2.26 -29.18
C ASP A 976 2.90 -3.09 -30.43
N ALA A 977 2.71 -2.47 -31.60
CA ALA A 977 2.95 -3.12 -32.87
C ALA A 977 4.42 -3.49 -33.08
N ILE A 978 5.35 -2.62 -32.68
CA ILE A 978 6.79 -2.87 -32.81
C ILE A 978 7.24 -4.02 -31.89
N TYR A 979 6.86 -3.99 -30.62
CA TYR A 979 7.47 -4.84 -29.60
C TYR A 979 6.70 -6.12 -29.26
N LEU A 980 5.36 -6.14 -29.47
CA LEU A 980 4.49 -7.16 -28.90
C LEU A 980 3.51 -7.76 -29.92
N ASN A 981 2.54 -6.97 -30.40
CA ASN A 981 1.40 -7.47 -31.17
C ASN A 981 1.80 -8.12 -32.50
N ILE A 982 2.66 -7.46 -33.30
CA ILE A 982 3.02 -8.01 -34.62
C ILE A 982 3.91 -9.25 -34.51
N PRO A 983 4.95 -9.30 -33.66
CA PRO A 983 5.68 -10.55 -33.43
C PRO A 983 4.76 -11.73 -33.08
N VAL A 984 3.76 -11.52 -32.20
CA VAL A 984 2.78 -12.55 -31.83
C VAL A 984 1.92 -12.96 -33.03
N ILE A 985 1.37 -12.01 -33.79
CA ILE A 985 0.51 -12.34 -34.94
C ILE A 985 1.33 -13.02 -36.06
N GLU A 986 2.56 -12.58 -36.33
CA GLU A 986 3.46 -13.20 -37.30
C GLU A 986 3.73 -14.67 -36.94
N PHE A 987 4.00 -14.94 -35.66
CA PHE A 987 4.17 -16.29 -35.15
C PHE A 987 2.91 -17.14 -35.33
N ILE A 988 1.73 -16.66 -34.90
CA ILE A 988 0.45 -17.38 -35.04
C ILE A 988 0.17 -17.68 -36.51
N ASN A 989 0.35 -16.69 -37.38
CA ASN A 989 0.09 -16.82 -38.81
C ASN A 989 1.04 -17.81 -39.48
N SER A 990 2.28 -17.92 -39.00
CA SER A 990 3.27 -18.90 -39.44
C SER A 990 3.00 -20.29 -38.88
N ARG A 991 2.69 -20.40 -37.58
CA ARG A 991 2.46 -21.68 -36.89
C ARG A 991 1.20 -22.39 -37.39
N ARG A 992 0.08 -21.68 -37.53
CA ARG A 992 -1.22 -22.25 -37.98
C ARG A 992 -1.18 -22.90 -39.37
N LYS A 993 -0.14 -22.62 -40.16
CA LYS A 993 0.07 -23.17 -41.51
C LYS A 993 1.05 -24.34 -41.55
N ARG A 994 1.82 -24.55 -40.47
CA ARG A 994 2.95 -25.50 -40.44
C ARG A 994 2.80 -26.61 -39.40
N LYS A 995 1.89 -26.45 -38.43
CA LYS A 995 1.71 -27.36 -37.30
C LYS A 995 0.31 -27.94 -37.31
N GLU A 996 0.19 -29.19 -36.88
CA GLU A 996 -1.09 -29.89 -36.80
C GLU A 996 -1.83 -29.54 -35.51
N ALA A 997 -1.10 -29.29 -34.42
CA ALA A 997 -1.72 -28.97 -33.15
C ALA A 997 -2.42 -27.60 -33.16
N VAL A 998 -3.58 -27.57 -32.50
CA VAL A 998 -4.48 -26.41 -32.51
C VAL A 998 -3.86 -25.18 -31.85
N THR A 999 -4.07 -24.01 -32.47
CA THR A 999 -3.64 -22.71 -31.94
C THR A 999 -4.87 -21.83 -31.72
N TYR A 1000 -5.14 -21.49 -30.47
CA TYR A 1000 -6.21 -20.56 -30.08
C TYR A 1000 -5.62 -19.17 -29.86
N PHE A 1001 -6.11 -18.19 -30.61
CA PHE A 1001 -5.67 -16.80 -30.50
C PHE A 1001 -6.71 -15.96 -29.75
N TYR A 1002 -6.32 -15.20 -28.72
CA TYR A 1002 -7.20 -14.24 -28.06
C TYR A 1002 -6.65 -12.81 -28.10
N LYS A 1003 -7.58 -11.86 -27.92
CA LYS A 1003 -7.29 -10.47 -27.66
C LYS A 1003 -8.11 -10.02 -26.46
N PHE A 1004 -7.43 -9.60 -25.40
CA PHE A 1004 -8.07 -9.14 -24.18
C PHE A 1004 -8.23 -7.62 -24.22
N SER A 1005 -9.48 -7.15 -24.23
CA SER A 1005 -9.82 -5.72 -24.34
C SER A 1005 -10.74 -5.23 -23.24
N TYR A 1006 -11.09 -6.10 -22.30
CA TYR A 1006 -11.92 -5.76 -21.17
C TYR A 1006 -11.23 -4.75 -20.26
N VAL A 1007 -11.92 -3.64 -19.97
CA VAL A 1007 -11.54 -2.67 -18.95
C VAL A 1007 -12.63 -2.70 -17.88
N GLY A 1008 -12.38 -3.51 -16.85
CA GLY A 1008 -13.28 -3.66 -15.72
C GLY A 1008 -12.90 -2.79 -14.53
N ASN A 1009 -13.56 -3.03 -13.40
CA ASN A 1009 -13.37 -2.24 -12.17
C ASN A 1009 -12.34 -2.88 -11.23
N GLN A 1010 -11.78 -4.03 -11.58
CA GLN A 1010 -10.71 -4.64 -10.79
C GLN A 1010 -9.45 -3.79 -10.82
N THR A 1011 -8.77 -3.72 -9.67
CA THR A 1011 -7.42 -3.16 -9.61
C THR A 1011 -6.47 -4.03 -10.40
N THR A 1012 -5.68 -3.40 -11.27
CA THR A 1012 -4.73 -4.07 -12.16
C THR A 1012 -3.31 -3.52 -12.00
N THR A 1013 -2.35 -4.21 -12.63
CA THR A 1013 -0.94 -3.78 -12.68
C THR A 1013 -0.80 -2.34 -13.18
N LYS A 1014 -1.55 -1.94 -14.23
CA LYS A 1014 -1.59 -0.56 -14.73
C LYS A 1014 -1.93 0.44 -13.63
N GLN A 1015 -2.99 0.17 -12.86
CA GLN A 1015 -3.45 1.08 -11.81
C GLN A 1015 -2.43 1.21 -10.67
N ILE A 1016 -1.82 0.09 -10.24
CA ILE A 1016 -0.78 0.12 -9.21
C ILE A 1016 0.46 0.89 -9.65
N MET A 1017 0.87 0.74 -10.92
CA MET A 1017 2.13 1.29 -11.41
C MET A 1017 2.02 2.74 -11.89
N LEU A 1018 0.88 3.13 -12.48
CA LEU A 1018 0.71 4.45 -13.10
C LEU A 1018 -0.29 5.35 -12.36
N GLY A 1019 -0.99 4.81 -11.35
CA GLY A 1019 -2.09 5.49 -10.66
C GLY A 1019 -3.27 5.81 -11.57
N ASN A 1020 -4.11 6.76 -11.16
CA ASN A 1020 -5.29 7.20 -11.92
C ASN A 1020 -4.97 8.15 -13.09
N LYS A 1021 -3.68 8.32 -13.45
CA LYS A 1021 -3.22 9.27 -14.47
C LYS A 1021 -3.85 9.04 -15.86
N LEU A 1022 -4.29 7.82 -16.13
CA LEU A 1022 -5.01 7.42 -17.33
C LEU A 1022 -6.18 6.52 -16.94
N ALA A 1023 -7.20 7.10 -16.30
CA ALA A 1023 -8.48 6.41 -16.22
C ALA A 1023 -8.96 6.10 -17.66
N MET A 1024 -9.09 4.81 -17.98
CA MET A 1024 -9.84 4.23 -19.12
C MET A 1024 -9.21 4.11 -20.52
N ILE A 1025 -7.89 4.17 -20.71
CA ILE A 1025 -7.31 3.83 -22.03
C ILE A 1025 -6.97 2.34 -22.12
N GLY A 1026 -7.97 1.52 -22.46
CA GLY A 1026 -7.80 0.12 -22.86
C GLY A 1026 -7.20 -0.84 -21.81
N ALA A 1027 -7.14 -2.12 -22.17
CA ALA A 1027 -6.49 -3.15 -21.35
C ALA A 1027 -4.97 -3.12 -21.57
N ALA A 1028 -4.23 -2.99 -20.48
CA ALA A 1028 -2.77 -2.91 -20.44
C ALA A 1028 -2.11 -4.26 -20.23
N HIS A 1029 -0.79 -4.28 -20.33
CA HIS A 1029 0.04 -5.44 -20.04
C HIS A 1029 -0.24 -6.02 -18.64
N ASP A 1030 -0.50 -7.33 -18.61
CA ASP A 1030 -0.90 -8.13 -17.44
C ASP A 1030 -2.27 -7.77 -16.80
N ASP A 1031 -3.09 -6.89 -17.39
CA ASP A 1031 -4.40 -6.53 -16.80
C ASP A 1031 -5.33 -7.75 -16.66
N GLU A 1032 -5.24 -8.75 -17.54
CA GLU A 1032 -6.06 -9.96 -17.50
C GLU A 1032 -5.73 -10.87 -16.30
N LEU A 1033 -4.53 -10.73 -15.71
CA LEU A 1033 -4.12 -11.54 -14.56
C LEU A 1033 -5.01 -11.30 -13.34
N SER A 1034 -5.58 -10.10 -13.21
CA SER A 1034 -6.52 -9.72 -12.15
C SER A 1034 -7.81 -10.55 -12.17
N TYR A 1035 -8.10 -11.21 -13.30
CA TYR A 1035 -9.26 -12.09 -13.51
C TYR A 1035 -8.89 -13.58 -13.54
N LEU A 1036 -7.60 -13.93 -13.59
CA LEU A 1036 -7.10 -15.31 -13.45
C LEU A 1036 -6.65 -15.63 -12.02
N PHE A 1037 -6.17 -14.63 -11.30
CA PHE A 1037 -5.55 -14.78 -9.99
C PHE A 1037 -6.13 -13.80 -8.98
N TYR A 1038 -6.17 -14.23 -7.71
CA TYR A 1038 -6.35 -13.30 -6.61
C TYR A 1038 -4.98 -12.75 -6.24
N ILE A 1039 -4.72 -11.48 -6.53
CA ILE A 1039 -3.43 -10.83 -6.31
C ILE A 1039 -3.54 -9.96 -5.05
N PRO A 1040 -2.97 -10.35 -3.90
CA PRO A 1040 -3.23 -9.67 -2.63
C PRO A 1040 -2.93 -8.17 -2.63
N ILE A 1041 -1.86 -7.73 -3.30
CA ILE A 1041 -1.53 -6.30 -3.40
C ILE A 1041 -2.57 -5.48 -4.21
N TYR A 1042 -3.37 -6.12 -5.06
CA TYR A 1042 -4.49 -5.49 -5.79
C TYR A 1042 -5.78 -5.49 -4.97
N LYS A 1043 -5.77 -6.15 -3.81
CA LYS A 1043 -6.93 -6.50 -2.99
C LYS A 1043 -6.86 -5.90 -1.59
N VAL A 1044 -5.99 -4.92 -1.39
CA VAL A 1044 -5.84 -4.20 -0.12
C VAL A 1044 -7.11 -3.41 0.23
N ASN A 1045 -7.66 -2.68 -0.75
CA ASN A 1045 -8.86 -1.85 -0.55
C ASN A 1045 -10.16 -2.61 -0.82
N ASP A 1046 -10.14 -3.61 -1.71
CA ASP A 1046 -11.27 -4.50 -1.96
C ASP A 1046 -10.79 -5.96 -1.86
N PRO A 1047 -10.77 -6.55 -0.66
CA PRO A 1047 -10.29 -7.91 -0.44
C PRO A 1047 -11.24 -8.97 -0.98
N LYS A 1048 -12.42 -8.59 -1.50
CA LYS A 1048 -13.37 -9.55 -2.02
C LYS A 1048 -13.06 -9.88 -3.49
N PRO A 1049 -13.35 -11.11 -3.92
CA PRO A 1049 -13.45 -11.38 -5.35
C PRO A 1049 -14.61 -10.54 -5.94
N PRO A 1050 -14.59 -10.28 -7.26
CA PRO A 1050 -15.73 -9.66 -7.94
C PRO A 1050 -17.07 -10.28 -7.53
N ALA A 1051 -18.03 -9.44 -7.14
CA ALA A 1051 -19.33 -9.93 -6.68
C ALA A 1051 -20.10 -10.68 -7.78
N ILE A 1052 -20.83 -11.73 -7.38
CA ILE A 1052 -21.68 -12.52 -8.29
C ILE A 1052 -22.67 -11.60 -9.00
N GLY A 1053 -22.79 -11.76 -10.32
CA GLY A 1053 -23.66 -10.96 -11.19
C GLY A 1053 -22.98 -9.75 -11.85
N THR A 1054 -21.81 -9.31 -11.36
CA THR A 1054 -21.05 -8.20 -11.97
C THR A 1054 -20.39 -8.61 -13.30
N LYS A 1055 -20.04 -7.61 -14.13
CA LYS A 1055 -19.28 -7.85 -15.38
C LYS A 1055 -17.90 -8.42 -15.09
N ASP A 1056 -17.19 -7.86 -14.10
CA ASP A 1056 -15.88 -8.37 -13.64
C ASP A 1056 -15.96 -9.85 -13.25
N ARG A 1057 -17.01 -10.24 -12.52
CA ARG A 1057 -17.22 -11.63 -12.16
C ARG A 1057 -17.49 -12.52 -13.36
N LYS A 1058 -18.27 -12.06 -14.34
CA LYS A 1058 -18.50 -12.81 -15.59
C LYS A 1058 -17.21 -13.03 -16.36
N VAL A 1059 -16.36 -12.00 -16.48
CA VAL A 1059 -15.06 -12.11 -17.16
C VAL A 1059 -14.12 -13.06 -16.40
N LEU A 1060 -14.04 -12.96 -15.07
CA LEU A 1060 -13.29 -13.89 -14.21
C LEU A 1060 -13.75 -15.35 -14.42
N GLU A 1061 -15.06 -15.59 -14.38
CA GLU A 1061 -15.63 -16.94 -14.55
C GLU A 1061 -15.38 -17.48 -15.96
N ALA A 1062 -15.53 -16.65 -16.99
CA ALA A 1062 -15.25 -17.02 -18.37
C ALA A 1062 -13.77 -17.36 -18.57
N LEU A 1063 -12.87 -16.51 -18.09
CA LEU A 1063 -11.43 -16.64 -18.31
C LEU A 1063 -10.87 -17.88 -17.59
N THR A 1064 -11.21 -18.05 -16.31
CA THR A 1064 -10.81 -19.22 -15.52
C THR A 1064 -11.40 -20.52 -16.07
N SER A 1065 -12.66 -20.50 -16.53
CA SER A 1065 -13.27 -21.69 -17.16
C SER A 1065 -12.58 -22.02 -18.48
N MET A 1066 -12.31 -21.05 -19.35
CA MET A 1066 -11.63 -21.31 -20.63
C MET A 1066 -10.20 -21.84 -20.44
N TRP A 1067 -9.43 -21.27 -19.50
CA TRP A 1067 -8.06 -21.71 -19.23
C TRP A 1067 -8.04 -23.14 -18.65
N THR A 1068 -8.94 -23.44 -17.71
CA THR A 1068 -9.00 -24.78 -17.09
C THR A 1068 -9.62 -25.84 -18.01
N ASN A 1069 -10.60 -25.47 -18.85
CA ASN A 1069 -11.14 -26.34 -19.91
C ASN A 1069 -10.07 -26.70 -20.94
N PHE A 1070 -9.24 -25.71 -21.32
CA PHE A 1070 -8.09 -25.95 -22.17
C PHE A 1070 -7.08 -26.89 -21.51
N ALA A 1071 -6.77 -26.70 -20.23
CA ALA A 1071 -5.90 -27.62 -19.51
C ALA A 1071 -6.47 -29.04 -19.45
N LYS A 1072 -7.78 -29.19 -19.24
CA LYS A 1072 -8.49 -30.48 -19.21
C LYS A 1072 -8.46 -31.19 -20.56
N THR A 1073 -8.77 -30.49 -21.65
CA THR A 1073 -9.16 -31.12 -22.92
C THR A 1073 -8.35 -30.69 -24.14
N GLY A 1074 -7.60 -29.60 -24.04
CA GLY A 1074 -6.98 -28.93 -25.20
C GLY A 1074 -7.94 -28.02 -25.97
N ASN A 1075 -9.19 -27.88 -25.54
CA ASN A 1075 -10.19 -26.98 -26.12
C ASN A 1075 -10.75 -26.03 -25.05
N PRO A 1076 -10.54 -24.70 -25.15
CA PRO A 1076 -10.98 -23.73 -24.14
C PRO A 1076 -12.50 -23.63 -24.02
N THR A 1077 -13.25 -23.99 -25.07
CA THR A 1077 -14.72 -23.96 -25.08
C THR A 1077 -15.29 -25.36 -25.32
N SER A 1078 -14.69 -26.37 -24.68
CA SER A 1078 -15.17 -27.77 -24.67
C SER A 1078 -16.52 -27.93 -23.98
N VAL A 1079 -16.86 -27.00 -23.08
CA VAL A 1079 -18.17 -26.85 -22.45
C VAL A 1079 -18.69 -25.46 -22.76
N ILE A 1080 -19.92 -25.37 -23.26
CA ILE A 1080 -20.65 -24.12 -23.47
C ILE A 1080 -21.71 -24.02 -22.38
N ASP A 1081 -21.68 -22.93 -21.62
CA ASP A 1081 -22.56 -22.69 -20.49
C ASP A 1081 -22.80 -21.18 -20.28
N GLN A 1082 -23.33 -20.81 -19.11
CA GLN A 1082 -23.60 -19.42 -18.75
C GLN A 1082 -22.33 -18.55 -18.59
N ASN A 1083 -21.15 -19.15 -18.38
CA ASN A 1083 -19.88 -18.45 -18.24
C ASN A 1083 -19.11 -18.41 -19.56
N VAL A 1084 -19.16 -19.50 -20.35
CA VAL A 1084 -18.53 -19.63 -21.66
C VAL A 1084 -19.62 -19.69 -22.73
N THR A 1085 -20.03 -18.52 -23.22
CA THR A 1085 -21.25 -18.35 -24.03
C THR A 1085 -21.04 -18.47 -25.55
N THR A 1086 -19.81 -18.69 -26.01
CA THR A 1086 -19.49 -18.77 -27.44
C THR A 1086 -18.42 -19.82 -27.70
N THR A 1087 -18.43 -20.39 -28.90
CA THR A 1087 -17.38 -21.31 -29.34
C THR A 1087 -16.17 -20.51 -29.82
N TRP A 1088 -15.00 -20.76 -29.23
CA TRP A 1088 -13.75 -20.17 -29.68
C TRP A 1088 -13.18 -21.02 -30.81
N LEU A 1089 -13.29 -20.55 -32.05
CA LEU A 1089 -12.69 -21.24 -33.19
C LEU A 1089 -11.17 -21.08 -33.20
N PRO A 1090 -10.38 -22.15 -33.41
CA PRO A 1090 -8.94 -22.05 -33.49
C PRO A 1090 -8.51 -21.31 -34.77
N ALA A 1091 -7.29 -20.78 -34.78
CA ALA A 1091 -6.62 -20.34 -35.99
C ALA A 1091 -6.24 -21.58 -36.83
N THR A 1092 -6.78 -21.67 -38.04
CA THR A 1092 -6.52 -22.74 -39.00
C THR A 1092 -5.63 -22.23 -40.14
N ALA A 1093 -5.20 -23.11 -41.05
CA ALA A 1093 -4.47 -22.69 -42.24
C ALA A 1093 -5.23 -21.62 -43.06
N ASP A 1094 -6.55 -21.77 -43.19
CA ASP A 1094 -7.41 -20.92 -44.03
C ASP A 1094 -8.05 -19.73 -43.29
N ALA A 1095 -8.08 -19.76 -41.95
CA ALA A 1095 -8.74 -18.73 -41.16
C ALA A 1095 -7.94 -18.34 -39.91
N LEU A 1096 -7.60 -17.05 -39.80
CA LEU A 1096 -6.98 -16.50 -38.61
C LEU A 1096 -8.08 -16.04 -37.66
N ASN A 1097 -8.67 -17.01 -36.95
CA ASN A 1097 -9.72 -16.75 -35.97
C ASN A 1097 -9.09 -16.30 -34.65
N TYR A 1098 -9.81 -15.44 -33.92
CA TYR A 1098 -9.45 -15.03 -32.58
C TYR A 1098 -10.68 -14.82 -31.71
N LEU A 1099 -10.51 -14.94 -30.39
CA LEU A 1099 -11.52 -14.57 -29.40
C LEU A 1099 -11.22 -13.17 -28.87
N GLU A 1100 -12.14 -12.24 -29.07
CA GLU A 1100 -12.14 -10.97 -28.34
C GLU A 1100 -12.77 -11.22 -26.95
N ILE A 1101 -12.02 -10.91 -25.90
CA ILE A 1101 -12.46 -11.00 -24.51
C ILE A 1101 -12.72 -9.57 -24.01
N ASN A 1102 -14.00 -9.20 -23.96
CA ASN A 1102 -14.51 -7.92 -23.44
C ASN A 1102 -15.74 -8.19 -22.55
N ASP A 1103 -16.66 -7.23 -22.41
CA ASP A 1103 -17.99 -7.36 -21.81
C ASP A 1103 -18.75 -8.61 -22.30
N ALA A 1104 -18.50 -9.02 -23.54
CA ALA A 1104 -18.99 -10.25 -24.13
C ALA A 1104 -17.86 -10.97 -24.87
N LEU A 1105 -17.91 -12.30 -24.87
CA LEU A 1105 -17.02 -13.15 -25.65
C LEU A 1105 -17.46 -13.12 -27.12
N GLN A 1106 -16.55 -12.76 -28.03
CA GLN A 1106 -16.84 -12.72 -29.46
C GLN A 1106 -15.74 -13.42 -30.25
N CYS A 1107 -16.06 -14.54 -30.88
CA CYS A 1107 -15.17 -15.17 -31.84
C CYS A 1107 -15.26 -14.42 -33.18
N ALA A 1108 -14.12 -13.96 -33.70
CA ALA A 1108 -14.03 -13.20 -34.94
C ALA A 1108 -12.90 -13.74 -35.83
N LYS A 1109 -12.97 -13.41 -37.13
CA LYS A 1109 -11.95 -13.77 -38.12
C LYS A 1109 -11.20 -12.51 -38.57
N ILE A 1110 -9.87 -12.58 -38.62
CA ILE A 1110 -9.06 -11.56 -39.29
C ILE A 1110 -9.20 -11.76 -40.80
N THR A 1111 -9.95 -10.88 -41.45
CA THR A 1111 -10.23 -10.93 -42.90
C THR A 1111 -9.14 -10.29 -43.74
N ASP A 1112 -8.30 -9.45 -43.14
CA ASP A 1112 -7.23 -8.75 -43.82
C ASP A 1112 -6.04 -8.51 -42.88
N TYR A 1113 -5.02 -9.36 -43.01
CA TYR A 1113 -3.74 -9.17 -42.31
C TYR A 1113 -2.84 -8.27 -43.16
N THR A 1114 -2.74 -6.99 -42.79
CA THR A 1114 -1.75 -6.07 -43.37
C THR A 1114 -0.60 -5.89 -42.39
N ASN A 1115 0.58 -6.43 -42.73
CA ASN A 1115 1.79 -6.17 -41.96
C ASN A 1115 2.50 -4.94 -42.51
N ILE A 1116 2.26 -3.78 -41.90
CA ILE A 1116 2.83 -2.50 -42.35
C ILE A 1116 4.37 -2.48 -42.35
N PHE A 1117 5.00 -3.45 -41.70
CA PHE A 1117 6.44 -3.59 -41.62
C PHE A 1117 7.07 -4.47 -42.72
N GLN A 1118 6.26 -5.17 -43.54
CA GLN A 1118 6.75 -5.92 -44.70
C GLN A 1118 6.70 -5.08 -45.99
N GLU A 1119 7.66 -5.26 -46.91
CA GLU A 1119 7.77 -4.47 -48.16
C GLU A 1119 6.71 -4.84 -49.21
N SER A 1120 6.25 -6.10 -49.27
CA SER A 1120 5.42 -6.65 -50.36
C SER A 1120 3.93 -6.22 -50.35
N ASP A 1121 3.34 -5.98 -49.17
CA ASP A 1121 1.87 -5.87 -49.06
C ASP A 1121 1.30 -4.48 -49.37
N TYR A 1122 2.15 -3.44 -49.41
CA TYR A 1122 1.70 -2.05 -49.58
C TYR A 1122 1.61 -1.61 -51.05
N THR A 1123 2.41 -2.21 -51.93
CA THR A 1123 2.46 -1.88 -53.36
C THR A 1123 1.29 -2.46 -54.14
N GLU A 1124 0.85 -3.70 -53.86
CA GLU A 1124 -0.30 -4.32 -54.55
C GLU A 1124 -1.65 -3.59 -54.29
N ARG A 1125 -1.78 -2.88 -53.16
CA ARG A 1125 -3.05 -2.23 -52.78
C ARG A 1125 -3.30 -0.90 -53.45
N LYS A 1126 -2.24 -0.19 -53.87
CA LYS A 1126 -2.40 1.05 -54.66
C LYS A 1126 -2.99 0.78 -56.04
N GLU A 1127 -2.82 -0.42 -56.58
CA GLU A 1127 -3.40 -0.81 -57.87
C GLU A 1127 -4.85 -1.30 -57.77
N LYS A 1128 -5.25 -1.92 -56.64
CA LYS A 1128 -6.62 -2.44 -56.45
C LYS A 1128 -7.61 -1.45 -55.82
N GLY A 1129 -7.14 -0.35 -55.21
CA GLY A 1129 -7.96 0.61 -54.45
C GLY A 1129 -8.77 1.65 -55.26
N ARG A 1130 -9.03 1.43 -56.55
CA ARG A 1130 -9.77 2.38 -57.41
C ARG A 1130 -11.19 1.90 -57.77
N LYS A 1131 -11.90 1.21 -56.86
CA LYS A 1131 -13.36 0.99 -56.91
C LYS A 1131 -13.86 0.36 -55.59
N GLY A 1132 -14.80 1.02 -54.92
CA GLY A 1132 -15.63 0.43 -53.85
C GLY A 1132 -15.43 1.03 -52.45
N LYS A 1133 -16.46 1.73 -51.94
CA LYS A 1133 -16.62 2.04 -50.53
C LYS A 1133 -16.97 0.75 -49.78
N THR A 1134 -16.04 0.18 -49.04
CA THR A 1134 -16.32 -0.90 -48.07
C THR A 1134 -15.82 -0.47 -46.70
N ASN A 1135 -16.69 -0.62 -45.69
CA ASN A 1135 -16.36 -0.34 -44.28
C ASN A 1135 -15.26 -1.31 -43.81
N ILE A 1136 -14.06 -0.78 -43.59
CA ILE A 1136 -12.87 -1.53 -43.17
C ILE A 1136 -12.87 -1.65 -41.63
N ARG A 1137 -13.05 -2.87 -41.09
CA ARG A 1137 -12.70 -3.20 -39.70
C ARG A 1137 -11.23 -3.66 -39.66
N THR A 1138 -10.32 -2.78 -39.27
CA THR A 1138 -8.89 -3.05 -39.09
C THR A 1138 -8.55 -3.47 -37.66
N ILE A 1139 -7.41 -4.14 -37.49
CA ILE A 1139 -6.91 -4.87 -36.29
C ILE A 1139 -6.67 -3.97 -35.04
N HIS A 1140 -6.82 -2.65 -35.14
CA HIS A 1140 -6.61 -1.69 -34.05
C HIS A 1140 -7.86 -0.85 -33.78
N GLY A 1141 -8.69 -1.27 -32.82
CA GLY A 1141 -9.74 -0.47 -32.15
C GLY A 1141 -10.82 0.17 -33.03
N PRO A 1142 -11.98 0.56 -32.46
CA PRO A 1142 -12.92 1.38 -33.20
C PRO A 1142 -12.28 2.75 -33.49
N LYS A 1143 -12.55 3.30 -34.69
CA LYS A 1143 -12.32 4.72 -34.98
C LYS A 1143 -13.14 5.56 -33.99
N GLY A 1144 -12.58 5.84 -32.82
CA GLY A 1144 -13.09 6.84 -31.90
C GLY A 1144 -12.94 8.20 -32.57
N ARG A 1145 -14.05 8.78 -33.02
CA ARG A 1145 -14.16 10.24 -33.08
C ARG A 1145 -14.03 10.71 -31.62
N LEU A 1146 -12.95 11.46 -31.35
CA LEU A 1146 -12.95 12.43 -30.26
C LEU A 1146 -14.00 13.50 -30.56
#